data_AF-A0A845DY84-F1
#
_entry.id   AF-A0A845DY84-F1
#
_cell.length_a   1.000
_cell.length_b   1.000
_cell.length_c   1.000
_cell.angle_alpha   90.00
_cell.angle_beta   90.00
_cell.angle_gamma   90.00
#
_symmetry.space_group_name_H-M   'P 1'
#
loop_
_entity.id
_entity.type
_entity.pdbx_description
1 polymer ?
#
loop_
_entity_poly.entity_id
_entity_poly.type
_entity_poly.pdbx_seq_one_letter_code
_entity_poly.pdbx_strand_id
1 'polypeptide(L)'
;MLKLDYKFVTKYGGFLRMSEEMFCSFIEKYQSSLYNLAQKVDELAYLDATSAVIQGRKFAENLLKVIYKEEKKNSTQNFSPTLYEMIRELYNDGVLDKRLQEKFDFLRFQGNKAAHDNKEHSQIIALKVHKQVFQLAGWYTEVYGSPDFETPEYKEPKPATNVDEGYIQDLIKQHIQQFTNKDTSATETQTSSNDTETFHIEQDLEKGESYLIRELSRLKASSQEALENVGNFSKFKDYLHVERNIQRNLEKELEASQDKRKKLILLSGSVGDGKSHLLSYLKEKKPQLIQDFTIINDATESDSPEKNSLDTLKEKLRPVSDQEYQMGNEQIILAINLGVINNFINYPHEDLTFNKFKAFIEESKLFTREITEVYKDDFFAIINFSDYQPFQLSENKVFSNYFNGILQKITRKDTVNPFYQAYQLDIQNDTYTVVHLNYELLSNENTSKLLNKLLCYLILEDKMVISTRTFFNFISDILIPTETSIEEIKIQNMTEFERIDYSLPSLLFDRKGRSEVVDRIQKYDPIHERSHSIDEIINTIYSSQDFNKAIERYIKEKSYKKILNPFVDLLIEKENSLEDESFQSISKLFIRAAFFTDPLLQEEVEKTSMRKYVRYLYGYNRMSNKIVKEIYTSVWEAILSWRGSPKRGYVYINSMSENYRLAQKIDFIPSPLGKKPNALEVLETFDTTINLAFTDQSKSDITHFEIDYALFELLDKVIKGYRPNKKDYEDGLSFVTFMNQLISISKNSDLLIHYHGENELFSLGKDFLGAFALEKVEK
;
A
#
# COMPACT_ATOMS: atom_id res chain seq x y z
N MET A 1 19.37 64.21 -26.92
CA MET A 1 18.85 64.68 -28.22
C MET A 1 17.33 64.77 -28.05
N LEU A 2 16.80 66.01 -27.96
CA LEU A 2 15.41 66.52 -28.06
C LEU A 2 14.26 65.67 -27.46
N LYS A 3 13.64 65.96 -26.30
CA LYS A 3 12.72 67.08 -25.89
C LYS A 3 11.41 67.22 -26.69
N LEU A 4 10.33 67.50 -25.93
CA LEU A 4 8.96 67.98 -26.25
C LEU A 4 7.88 66.88 -26.04
N ASP A 5 6.77 67.07 -25.33
CA ASP A 5 6.16 68.28 -24.77
C ASP A 5 5.14 67.95 -23.65
N TYR A 6 5.11 68.80 -22.62
CA TYR A 6 4.04 68.89 -21.61
C TYR A 6 2.94 69.82 -22.15
N LYS A 7 1.66 69.41 -22.05
CA LYS A 7 0.53 70.37 -21.99
C LYS A 7 -0.44 69.96 -20.88
N PHE A 8 -0.51 70.82 -19.86
CA PHE A 8 -1.56 70.93 -18.86
C PHE A 8 -2.89 71.36 -19.51
N VAL A 9 -4.00 70.70 -19.15
CA VAL A 9 -5.29 71.36 -18.85
C VAL A 9 -6.02 70.56 -17.75
N THR A 10 -6.22 71.22 -16.61
CA THR A 10 -7.10 70.87 -15.48
C THR A 10 -8.58 70.80 -15.88
N LYS A 11 -9.36 69.87 -15.30
CA LYS A 11 -10.46 70.09 -14.33
C LYS A 11 -11.55 69.00 -14.41
N TYR A 12 -11.90 68.47 -13.23
CA TYR A 12 -13.05 67.59 -12.90
C TYR A 12 -13.02 66.16 -13.44
N GLY A 13 -12.62 65.23 -12.57
CA GLY A 13 -12.92 63.80 -12.68
C GLY A 13 -12.67 63.17 -11.32
N GLY A 14 -13.74 62.79 -10.62
CA GLY A 14 -13.64 62.12 -9.32
C GLY A 14 -12.76 60.88 -9.42
N PHE A 15 -11.91 60.68 -8.41
CA PHE A 15 -11.20 59.43 -8.22
C PHE A 15 -12.23 58.31 -7.98
N LEU A 16 -12.65 57.65 -9.05
CA LEU A 16 -13.17 56.30 -9.00
C LEU A 16 -12.00 55.41 -8.60
N ARG A 17 -12.04 54.89 -7.37
CA ARG A 17 -11.20 53.78 -6.92
C ARG A 17 -11.36 52.63 -7.93
N MET A 18 -10.24 52.17 -8.48
CA MET A 18 -10.17 50.92 -9.22
C MET A 18 -10.65 49.77 -8.32
N SER A 19 -11.55 48.98 -8.87
CA SER A 19 -12.31 47.89 -8.28
C SER A 19 -11.43 46.81 -7.64
N GLU A 20 -11.71 46.46 -6.39
CA GLU A 20 -11.51 45.09 -5.91
C GLU A 20 -12.34 44.16 -6.82
N GLU A 21 -11.76 43.05 -7.29
CA GLU A 21 -12.49 42.06 -8.08
C GLU A 21 -13.68 41.53 -7.28
N MET A 22 -14.89 41.88 -7.70
CA MET A 22 -16.12 41.44 -7.05
C MET A 22 -16.31 39.92 -7.21
N PHE A 23 -16.67 39.25 -6.11
CA PHE A 23 -16.89 37.80 -6.04
C PHE A 23 -17.86 37.28 -7.12
N CYS A 24 -17.44 36.27 -7.88
CA CYS A 24 -18.24 35.71 -8.99
C CYS A 24 -18.72 36.72 -10.05
N SER A 25 -18.06 37.88 -10.21
CA SER A 25 -18.45 38.91 -11.20
C SER A 25 -18.57 38.40 -12.63
N PHE A 26 -17.82 37.35 -12.98
CA PHE A 26 -17.86 36.69 -14.28
C PHE A 26 -19.23 36.10 -14.65
N ILE A 27 -20.07 35.71 -13.67
CA ILE A 27 -21.39 35.13 -13.95
C ILE A 27 -22.46 36.20 -14.25
N GLU A 28 -22.22 37.46 -13.90
CA GLU A 28 -23.19 38.56 -14.02
C GLU A 28 -23.72 38.73 -15.45
N LYS A 29 -22.81 38.59 -16.43
CA LYS A 29 -23.11 38.70 -17.87
C LYS A 29 -24.07 37.62 -18.37
N TYR A 30 -24.05 36.45 -17.74
CA TYR A 30 -24.84 35.29 -18.17
C TYR A 30 -26.13 35.16 -17.37
N GLN A 31 -26.05 35.38 -16.05
CA GLN A 31 -27.19 35.23 -15.15
C GLN A 31 -27.08 36.18 -13.95
N SER A 32 -27.61 37.40 -14.12
CA SER A 32 -27.55 38.44 -13.09
C SER A 32 -28.27 38.04 -11.80
N SER A 33 -29.28 37.16 -11.87
CA SER A 33 -29.97 36.65 -10.68
C SER A 33 -29.06 35.76 -9.80
N LEU A 34 -28.21 34.94 -10.42
CA LEU A 34 -27.22 34.10 -9.73
C LEU A 34 -26.08 34.94 -9.15
N TYR A 35 -25.60 35.93 -9.91
CA TYR A 35 -24.60 36.88 -9.42
C TYR A 35 -25.05 37.58 -8.13
N ASN A 36 -26.28 38.10 -8.09
CA ASN A 36 -26.83 38.75 -6.90
C ASN A 36 -26.92 37.81 -5.68
N LEU A 37 -27.14 36.51 -5.89
CA LEU A 37 -27.14 35.53 -4.80
C LEU A 37 -25.72 35.23 -4.33
N ALA A 38 -24.76 35.08 -5.26
CA ALA A 38 -23.35 34.88 -4.92
C ALA A 38 -22.78 36.06 -4.12
N GLN A 39 -23.07 37.30 -4.54
CA GLN A 39 -22.69 38.50 -3.81
C GLN A 39 -23.25 38.52 -2.38
N LYS A 40 -24.52 38.12 -2.20
CA LYS A 40 -25.10 38.02 -0.86
C LYS A 40 -24.41 36.96 0.01
N VAL A 41 -23.95 35.86 -0.58
CA VAL A 41 -23.18 34.84 0.16
C VAL A 41 -21.85 35.43 0.64
N ASP A 42 -21.14 36.18 -0.21
CA ASP A 42 -19.88 36.87 0.13
C ASP A 42 -20.09 37.92 1.24
N GLU A 43 -21.08 38.80 1.11
CA GLU A 43 -21.42 39.81 2.11
C GLU A 43 -21.77 39.20 3.48
N LEU A 44 -22.51 38.09 3.48
CA LEU A 44 -23.03 37.49 4.71
C LEU A 44 -22.08 36.48 5.35
N ALA A 45 -21.05 36.00 4.65
CA ALA A 45 -20.17 34.91 5.12
C ALA A 45 -19.61 35.15 6.52
N TYR A 46 -19.25 36.41 6.83
CA TYR A 46 -18.76 36.80 8.17
C TYR A 46 -19.80 37.51 9.05
N LEU A 47 -20.95 37.93 8.52
CA LEU A 47 -21.94 38.72 9.26
C LEU A 47 -23.07 37.85 9.83
N ASP A 48 -23.59 36.93 9.03
CA ASP A 48 -24.69 36.04 9.38
C ASP A 48 -24.53 34.72 8.63
N ALA A 49 -23.90 33.77 9.31
CA ALA A 49 -23.60 32.45 8.76
C ALA A 49 -24.87 31.70 8.33
N THR A 50 -25.95 31.80 9.10
CA THR A 50 -27.22 31.12 8.78
C THR A 50 -27.81 31.70 7.50
N SER A 51 -27.86 33.02 7.38
CA SER A 51 -28.35 33.67 6.15
C SER A 51 -27.44 33.38 4.95
N ALA A 52 -26.12 33.38 5.11
CA ALA A 52 -25.18 33.03 4.04
C ALA A 52 -25.44 31.61 3.50
N VAL A 53 -25.62 30.63 4.39
CA VAL A 53 -25.95 29.25 4.04
C VAL A 53 -27.29 29.15 3.29
N ILE A 54 -28.32 29.87 3.75
CA ILE A 54 -29.63 29.94 3.07
C ILE A 54 -29.50 30.55 1.66
N GLN A 55 -28.71 31.62 1.50
CA GLN A 55 -28.48 32.22 0.18
C GLN A 55 -27.69 31.27 -0.73
N GLY A 56 -26.72 30.52 -0.20
CA GLY A 56 -26.00 29.50 -0.94
C GLY A 56 -26.90 28.38 -1.46
N ARG A 57 -27.86 27.91 -0.65
CA ARG A 57 -28.89 26.97 -1.10
C ARG A 57 -29.78 27.56 -2.20
N LYS A 58 -30.20 28.83 -2.06
CA LYS A 58 -30.98 29.51 -3.11
C LYS A 58 -30.20 29.68 -4.41
N PHE A 59 -28.89 29.93 -4.31
CA PHE A 59 -27.99 29.96 -5.46
C PHE A 59 -28.00 28.59 -6.16
N ALA A 60 -27.76 27.50 -5.43
CA ALA A 60 -27.80 26.14 -5.95
C ALA A 60 -29.13 25.80 -6.64
N GLU A 61 -30.25 26.11 -5.99
CA GLU A 61 -31.59 25.86 -6.54
C GLU A 61 -31.84 26.62 -7.84
N ASN A 62 -31.48 27.92 -7.90
CA ASN A 62 -31.67 28.71 -9.11
C ASN A 62 -30.71 28.27 -10.22
N LEU A 63 -29.48 27.87 -9.88
CA LEU A 63 -28.52 27.37 -10.85
C LEU A 63 -29.04 26.08 -11.48
N LEU A 64 -29.50 25.12 -10.66
CA LEU A 64 -30.11 23.89 -11.15
C LEU A 64 -31.36 24.15 -11.98
N LYS A 65 -32.23 25.09 -11.60
CA LYS A 65 -33.39 25.48 -12.43
C LYS A 65 -32.98 26.00 -13.80
N VAL A 66 -31.90 26.79 -13.87
CA VAL A 66 -31.38 27.30 -15.15
C VAL A 66 -30.87 26.16 -16.01
N ILE A 67 -30.04 25.28 -15.45
CA ILE A 67 -29.48 24.11 -16.16
C ILE A 67 -30.59 23.16 -16.59
N TYR A 68 -31.49 22.81 -15.68
CA TYR A 68 -32.61 21.91 -15.95
C TYR A 68 -33.51 22.45 -17.06
N LYS A 69 -33.76 23.78 -17.07
CA LYS A 69 -34.51 24.42 -18.16
C LYS A 69 -33.77 24.36 -19.49
N GLU A 70 -32.44 24.42 -19.50
CA GLU A 70 -31.62 24.32 -20.72
C GLU A 70 -31.55 22.88 -21.25
N GLU A 71 -31.30 21.90 -20.38
CA GLU A 71 -31.11 20.49 -20.75
C GLU A 71 -32.43 19.77 -21.04
N LYS A 72 -33.50 20.10 -20.33
CA LYS A 72 -34.83 19.45 -20.48
C LYS A 72 -35.80 20.23 -21.37
N LYS A 73 -35.32 21.14 -22.25
CA LYS A 73 -36.15 21.98 -23.14
C LYS A 73 -37.23 21.24 -23.94
N ASN A 74 -37.01 19.97 -24.24
CA ASN A 74 -37.92 19.12 -25.03
C ASN A 74 -38.78 18.16 -24.18
N SER A 75 -38.69 18.23 -22.85
CA SER A 75 -39.50 17.40 -21.96
C SER A 75 -40.93 17.94 -21.85
N THR A 76 -41.92 17.11 -22.16
CA THR A 76 -43.36 17.43 -22.12
C THR A 76 -43.98 17.32 -20.72
N GLN A 77 -43.18 17.18 -19.67
CA GLN A 77 -43.68 16.97 -18.31
C GLN A 77 -43.97 18.31 -17.60
N ASN A 78 -45.24 18.55 -17.27
CA ASN A 78 -45.70 19.64 -16.39
C ASN A 78 -45.41 19.34 -14.89
N PHE A 79 -44.21 18.86 -14.58
CA PHE A 79 -43.77 18.57 -13.22
C PHE A 79 -42.77 19.65 -12.79
N SER A 80 -42.93 20.20 -11.59
CA SER A 80 -41.93 21.08 -10.96
C SER A 80 -41.07 20.20 -10.04
N PRO A 81 -39.93 19.67 -10.53
CA PRO A 81 -39.11 18.78 -9.72
C PRO A 81 -38.57 19.49 -8.49
N THR A 82 -38.47 18.74 -7.40
CA THR A 82 -37.75 19.14 -6.19
C THR A 82 -36.27 19.31 -6.47
N LEU A 83 -35.54 19.98 -5.56
CA LEU A 83 -34.09 20.16 -5.69
C LEU A 83 -33.34 18.81 -5.81
N TYR A 84 -33.76 17.82 -5.02
CA TYR A 84 -33.21 16.47 -5.07
C TYR A 84 -33.48 15.77 -6.42
N GLU A 85 -34.70 15.88 -6.94
CA GLU A 85 -35.05 15.31 -8.25
C GLU A 85 -34.27 15.96 -9.39
N MET A 86 -34.06 17.28 -9.36
CA MET A 86 -33.21 17.96 -10.35
C MET A 86 -31.77 17.47 -10.31
N ILE A 87 -31.16 17.34 -9.13
CA ILE A 87 -29.79 16.83 -8.97
C ILE A 87 -29.70 15.41 -9.54
N ARG A 88 -30.60 14.53 -9.08
CA ARG A 88 -30.63 13.13 -9.48
C ARG A 88 -30.84 12.97 -10.99
N GLU A 89 -31.78 13.68 -11.59
CA GLU A 89 -32.05 13.56 -13.03
C GLU A 89 -30.88 14.08 -13.87
N LEU A 90 -30.30 15.23 -13.53
CA LEU A 90 -29.16 15.79 -14.26
C LEU A 90 -27.89 14.93 -14.10
N TYR A 91 -27.70 14.30 -12.95
CA TYR A 91 -26.64 13.31 -12.77
C TYR A 91 -26.87 12.06 -13.64
N ASN A 92 -28.09 11.51 -13.64
CA ASN A 92 -28.43 10.34 -14.47
C ASN A 92 -28.33 10.62 -15.99
N ASP A 93 -28.57 11.86 -16.41
CA ASP A 93 -28.37 12.30 -17.80
C ASP A 93 -26.89 12.50 -18.15
N GLY A 94 -25.97 12.46 -17.17
CA GLY A 94 -24.54 12.68 -17.35
C GLY A 94 -24.13 14.17 -17.46
N VAL A 95 -25.04 15.09 -17.12
CA VAL A 95 -24.77 16.54 -17.09
C VAL A 95 -23.95 16.92 -15.86
N LEU A 96 -24.28 16.33 -14.72
CA LEU A 96 -23.51 16.45 -13.49
C LEU A 96 -22.61 15.23 -13.34
N ASP A 97 -21.33 15.46 -13.08
CA ASP A 97 -20.47 14.41 -12.55
C ASP A 97 -20.67 14.25 -11.04
N LYS A 98 -20.05 13.21 -10.46
CA LYS A 98 -20.14 12.91 -9.02
C LYS A 98 -19.69 14.09 -8.16
N ARG A 99 -18.62 14.80 -8.54
CA ARG A 99 -18.09 15.90 -7.74
C ARG A 99 -19.07 17.07 -7.69
N LEU A 100 -19.68 17.42 -8.82
CA LEU A 100 -20.68 18.47 -8.91
C LEU A 100 -21.95 18.10 -8.13
N GLN A 101 -22.38 16.84 -8.25
CA GLN A 101 -23.49 16.26 -7.50
C GLN A 101 -23.28 16.45 -5.99
N GLU A 102 -22.12 16.06 -5.46
CA GLU A 102 -21.77 16.20 -4.05
C GLU A 102 -21.74 17.66 -3.59
N LYS A 103 -21.34 18.61 -4.45
CA LYS A 103 -21.39 20.06 -4.15
C LYS A 103 -22.81 20.57 -4.01
N PHE A 104 -23.70 20.18 -4.92
CA PHE A 104 -25.12 20.53 -4.84
C PHE A 104 -25.79 19.92 -3.62
N ASP A 105 -25.49 18.65 -3.30
CA ASP A 105 -25.99 17.97 -2.11
C ASP A 105 -25.48 18.64 -0.83
N PHE A 106 -24.21 19.02 -0.77
CA PHE A 106 -23.66 19.78 0.35
C PHE A 106 -24.44 21.08 0.61
N LEU A 107 -24.66 21.89 -0.44
CA LEU A 107 -25.42 23.14 -0.32
C LEU A 107 -26.89 22.90 0.08
N ARG A 108 -27.50 21.82 -0.43
CA ARG A 108 -28.86 21.43 -0.08
C ARG A 108 -28.97 21.02 1.38
N PHE A 109 -28.12 20.12 1.86
CA PHE A 109 -28.17 19.60 3.23
C PHE A 109 -27.89 20.68 4.27
N GLN A 110 -26.83 21.47 4.07
CA GLN A 110 -26.52 22.57 4.98
C GLN A 110 -27.64 23.64 4.98
N GLY A 111 -28.24 23.91 3.81
CA GLY A 111 -29.35 24.85 3.71
C GLY A 111 -30.69 24.32 4.23
N ASN A 112 -30.92 23.01 4.30
CA ASN A 112 -32.06 22.42 5.00
C ASN A 112 -31.90 22.60 6.50
N LYS A 113 -30.73 22.23 7.03
CA LYS A 113 -30.37 22.43 8.44
C LYS A 113 -30.51 23.89 8.89
N ALA A 114 -30.04 24.84 8.07
CA ALA A 114 -30.16 26.28 8.34
C ALA A 114 -31.59 26.81 8.35
N ALA A 115 -32.52 26.15 7.65
CA ALA A 115 -33.91 26.54 7.64
C ALA A 115 -34.71 25.95 8.81
N HIS A 116 -34.30 24.80 9.34
CA HIS A 116 -35.05 24.04 10.35
C HIS A 116 -34.49 24.14 11.78
N ASP A 117 -33.17 24.32 11.94
CA ASP A 117 -32.54 24.40 13.26
C ASP A 117 -32.47 25.86 13.73
N ASN A 118 -33.04 26.16 14.90
CA ASN A 118 -32.99 27.50 15.53
C ASN A 118 -31.61 27.83 16.11
N LYS A 119 -30.60 26.98 15.90
CA LYS A 119 -29.21 27.18 16.33
C LYS A 119 -28.42 27.93 15.26
N GLU A 120 -27.60 28.88 15.69
CA GLU A 120 -26.66 29.57 14.79
C GLU A 120 -25.77 28.57 14.07
N HIS A 121 -25.70 28.68 12.74
CA HIS A 121 -24.79 27.88 11.93
C HIS A 121 -23.36 28.35 12.15
N SER A 122 -22.41 27.41 12.14
CA SER A 122 -21.00 27.76 12.25
C SER A 122 -20.57 28.58 11.03
N GLN A 123 -19.86 29.68 11.28
CA GLN A 123 -19.27 30.54 10.23
C GLN A 123 -18.37 29.75 9.26
N ILE A 124 -17.80 28.64 9.72
CA ILE A 124 -17.01 27.73 8.88
C ILE A 124 -17.88 27.06 7.82
N ILE A 125 -19.12 26.70 8.15
CA ILE A 125 -20.07 26.18 7.16
C ILE A 125 -20.37 27.26 6.12
N ALA A 126 -20.51 28.52 6.54
CA ALA A 126 -20.70 29.64 5.61
C ALA A 126 -19.51 29.83 4.67
N LEU A 127 -18.27 29.70 5.16
CA LEU A 127 -17.06 29.76 4.33
C LEU A 127 -16.97 28.59 3.34
N LYS A 128 -17.35 27.37 3.76
CA LYS A 128 -17.46 26.23 2.85
C LYS A 128 -18.51 26.49 1.77
N VAL A 129 -19.69 26.99 2.15
CA VAL A 129 -20.75 27.36 1.21
C VAL A 129 -20.25 28.39 0.19
N HIS A 130 -19.54 29.43 0.65
CA HIS A 130 -18.95 30.44 -0.21
C HIS A 130 -18.02 29.82 -1.27
N LYS A 131 -17.11 28.94 -0.87
CA LYS A 131 -16.23 28.21 -1.80
C LYS A 131 -17.01 27.36 -2.80
N GLN A 132 -18.03 26.60 -2.35
CA GLN A 132 -18.82 25.76 -3.26
C GLN A 132 -19.63 26.60 -4.26
N VAL A 133 -20.17 27.75 -3.82
CA VAL A 133 -20.84 28.70 -4.71
C VAL A 133 -19.89 29.23 -5.77
N PHE A 134 -18.65 29.58 -5.42
CA PHE A 134 -17.64 30.01 -6.38
C PHE A 134 -17.33 28.93 -7.42
N GLN A 135 -17.07 27.70 -6.96
CA GLN A 135 -16.72 26.60 -7.84
C GLN A 135 -17.87 26.23 -8.79
N LEU A 136 -19.11 26.21 -8.30
CA LEU A 136 -20.29 25.97 -9.14
C LEU A 136 -20.55 27.12 -10.12
N ALA A 137 -20.30 28.37 -9.72
CA ALA A 137 -20.40 29.52 -10.62
C ALA A 137 -19.35 29.44 -11.74
N GLY A 138 -18.10 29.11 -11.40
CA GLY A 138 -17.00 28.91 -12.34
C GLY A 138 -17.33 27.83 -13.35
N TRP A 139 -17.67 26.63 -12.87
CA TRP A 139 -18.08 25.49 -13.71
C TRP A 139 -19.24 25.86 -14.65
N TYR A 140 -20.30 26.51 -14.16
CA TYR A 140 -21.41 26.91 -15.00
C TYR A 140 -20.96 27.86 -16.12
N THR A 141 -20.04 28.79 -15.82
CA THR A 141 -19.55 29.77 -16.78
C THR A 141 -18.63 29.13 -17.83
N GLU A 142 -17.84 28.12 -17.45
CA GLU A 142 -17.03 27.31 -18.37
C GLU A 142 -17.92 26.49 -19.32
N VAL A 143 -18.96 25.84 -18.81
CA VAL A 143 -19.80 24.92 -19.60
C VAL A 143 -20.86 25.64 -20.42
N TYR A 144 -21.55 26.63 -19.83
CA TYR A 144 -22.71 27.30 -20.45
C TYR A 144 -22.44 28.76 -20.84
N GLY A 145 -21.30 29.33 -20.44
CA GLY A 145 -20.98 30.74 -20.65
C GLY A 145 -20.14 30.99 -21.90
N SER A 146 -18.82 30.81 -21.80
CA SER A 146 -17.88 31.07 -22.90
C SER A 146 -16.88 29.92 -23.05
N PRO A 147 -16.63 29.41 -24.27
CA PRO A 147 -15.62 28.37 -24.49
C PRO A 147 -14.20 28.76 -24.10
N ASP A 148 -13.90 30.07 -24.11
CA ASP A 148 -12.57 30.62 -23.78
C ASP A 148 -12.43 31.03 -22.31
N PHE A 149 -13.44 30.75 -21.47
CA PHE A 149 -13.39 31.11 -20.05
C PHE A 149 -12.69 30.01 -19.24
N GLU A 150 -11.73 30.41 -18.42
CA GLU A 150 -11.14 29.59 -17.37
C GLU A 150 -11.49 30.20 -16.01
N THR A 151 -11.93 29.37 -15.07
CA THR A 151 -12.31 29.83 -13.73
C THR A 151 -11.09 30.44 -13.01
N PRO A 152 -11.19 31.69 -12.51
CA PRO A 152 -10.12 32.30 -11.72
C PRO A 152 -9.81 31.52 -10.44
N GLU A 153 -8.62 31.74 -9.88
CA GLU A 153 -8.26 31.16 -8.58
C GLU A 153 -9.16 31.69 -7.46
N TYR A 154 -9.64 30.79 -6.61
CA TYR A 154 -10.54 31.12 -5.50
C TYR A 154 -9.81 31.97 -4.45
N LYS A 155 -10.47 33.02 -3.98
CA LYS A 155 -9.99 33.86 -2.87
C LYS A 155 -11.02 33.78 -1.74
N GLU A 156 -10.52 33.58 -0.51
CA GLU A 156 -11.39 33.60 0.67
C GLU A 156 -12.05 34.98 0.84
N PRO A 157 -13.30 35.03 1.34
CA PRO A 157 -13.99 36.28 1.58
C PRO A 157 -13.21 37.09 2.62
N LYS A 158 -13.14 38.41 2.45
CA LYS A 158 -12.52 39.29 3.45
C LYS A 158 -13.57 39.76 4.44
N PRO A 159 -13.30 39.75 5.76
CA PRO A 159 -14.23 40.31 6.72
C PRO A 159 -14.43 41.80 6.42
N ALA A 160 -15.68 42.26 6.47
CA ALA A 160 -15.97 43.69 6.47
C ALA A 160 -15.23 44.35 7.66
N THR A 161 -14.84 45.62 7.52
CA THR A 161 -13.96 46.40 8.41
C THR A 161 -14.32 46.49 9.91
N ASN A 162 -15.30 45.72 10.40
CA ASN A 162 -15.79 45.69 11.79
C ASN A 162 -15.74 44.31 12.47
N VAL A 163 -15.09 43.28 11.90
CA VAL A 163 -14.89 42.00 12.59
C VAL A 163 -13.48 41.93 13.19
N ASP A 164 -13.39 41.74 14.50
CA ASP A 164 -12.11 41.64 15.24
C ASP A 164 -11.33 40.41 14.76
N GLU A 165 -10.06 40.58 14.35
CA GLU A 165 -9.19 39.47 13.95
C GLU A 165 -9.07 38.40 15.05
N GLY A 166 -9.22 38.80 16.32
CA GLY A 166 -9.28 37.88 17.47
C GLY A 166 -10.47 36.93 17.43
N TYR A 167 -11.65 37.40 16.99
CA TYR A 167 -12.86 36.58 16.90
C TYR A 167 -12.73 35.50 15.82
N ILE A 168 -12.10 35.82 14.68
CA ILE A 168 -11.87 34.87 13.59
C ILE A 168 -10.88 33.79 14.03
N GLN A 169 -9.80 34.16 14.73
CA GLN A 169 -8.87 33.17 15.31
C GLN A 169 -9.54 32.28 16.35
N ASP A 170 -10.41 32.84 17.21
CA ASP A 170 -11.12 32.07 18.23
C ASP A 170 -12.10 31.05 17.61
N LEU A 171 -12.73 31.39 16.49
CA LEU A 171 -13.62 30.48 15.76
C LEU A 171 -12.85 29.32 15.10
N ILE A 172 -11.71 29.62 14.47
CA ILE A 172 -10.81 28.60 13.91
C ILE A 172 -10.35 27.66 15.03
N LYS A 173 -9.93 28.22 16.18
CA LYS A 173 -9.52 27.44 17.36
C LYS A 173 -10.63 26.52 17.88
N GLN A 174 -11.87 26.99 17.98
CA GLN A 174 -12.98 26.17 18.47
C GLN A 174 -13.27 24.97 17.57
N HIS A 175 -13.17 25.13 16.25
CA HIS A 175 -13.39 24.02 15.31
C HIS A 175 -12.21 23.06 15.28
N ILE A 176 -10.99 23.57 15.30
CA ILE A 176 -9.79 22.72 15.44
C ILE A 176 -9.88 21.92 16.74
N GLN A 177 -10.37 22.48 17.85
CA GLN A 177 -10.59 21.74 19.10
C GLN A 177 -11.60 20.59 18.98
N GLN A 178 -12.61 20.68 18.11
CA GLN A 178 -13.52 19.56 17.85
C GLN A 178 -12.81 18.38 17.16
N PHE A 179 -11.77 18.66 16.38
CA PHE A 179 -10.97 17.64 15.71
C PHE A 179 -9.68 17.29 16.45
N THR A 180 -9.20 18.11 17.37
CA THR A 180 -7.99 17.90 18.17
C THR A 180 -8.41 17.60 19.61
N ASN A 181 -8.58 16.32 19.94
CA ASN A 181 -8.77 15.93 21.34
C ASN A 181 -7.54 16.39 22.14
N LYS A 182 -7.69 17.41 22.99
CA LYS A 182 -6.65 17.81 23.96
C LYS A 182 -6.49 16.74 25.03
N ASP A 183 -5.71 15.71 24.74
CA ASP A 183 -5.06 14.89 25.77
C ASP A 183 -3.66 15.47 26.02
N THR A 184 -3.58 16.53 26.82
CA THR A 184 -2.31 17.08 27.33
C THR A 184 -2.36 17.11 28.85
N SER A 185 -2.07 15.96 29.47
CA SER A 185 -1.52 15.93 30.82
C SER A 185 0.01 16.13 30.73
N ALA A 186 0.43 17.37 30.46
CA ALA A 186 1.82 17.76 30.62
C ALA A 186 2.11 17.86 32.12
N THR A 187 2.81 16.87 32.67
CA THR A 187 3.43 16.99 33.99
C THR A 187 4.82 17.57 33.74
N GLU A 188 5.01 18.85 34.07
CA GLU A 188 6.31 19.50 34.09
C GLU A 188 7.24 18.70 35.02
N THR A 189 8.14 17.92 34.44
CA THR A 189 9.26 17.35 35.18
C THR A 189 10.51 18.02 34.63
N GLN A 190 11.02 18.97 35.41
CA GLN A 190 12.38 19.46 35.23
C GLN A 190 13.34 18.29 35.43
N THR A 191 14.00 17.85 34.37
CA THR A 191 15.16 16.98 34.45
C THR A 191 16.31 17.58 33.67
N SER A 192 17.22 18.15 34.45
CA SER A 192 18.67 18.15 34.27
C SER A 192 19.21 17.46 33.02
N SER A 193 19.89 18.28 32.20
CA SER A 193 21.06 17.98 31.38
C SER A 193 21.54 16.52 31.40
N ASN A 194 21.26 15.81 30.31
CA ASN A 194 22.15 14.81 29.73
C ASN A 194 21.97 14.90 28.22
N ASP A 195 23.08 15.07 27.50
CA ASP A 195 23.17 15.22 26.05
C ASP A 195 22.66 13.97 25.32
N THR A 196 21.36 13.90 25.05
CA THR A 196 20.80 13.02 24.02
C THR A 196 20.27 13.89 22.89
N GLU A 197 20.89 13.77 21.71
CA GLU A 197 20.58 14.50 20.48
C GLU A 197 19.08 14.56 20.19
N THR A 198 18.43 15.68 20.54
CA THR A 198 17.04 15.94 20.17
C THR A 198 16.98 16.43 18.73
N PHE A 199 16.20 15.75 17.89
CA PHE A 199 15.89 16.23 16.55
C PHE A 199 15.01 17.48 16.67
N HIS A 200 15.55 18.64 16.25
CA HIS A 200 14.83 19.91 16.26
C HIS A 200 14.36 20.27 14.86
N ILE A 201 13.08 20.57 14.74
CA ILE A 201 12.46 21.03 13.51
C ILE A 201 12.75 22.52 13.34
N GLU A 202 13.24 22.91 12.15
CA GLU A 202 13.38 24.31 11.78
C GLU A 202 11.98 24.93 11.60
N GLN A 203 11.73 26.01 12.35
CA GLN A 203 10.47 26.77 12.35
C GLN A 203 10.58 27.96 11.38
N ASP A 204 10.69 27.64 10.11
CA ASP A 204 11.02 28.56 9.01
C ASP A 204 9.88 28.72 7.99
N LEU A 205 8.75 28.04 8.19
CA LEU A 205 7.64 28.06 7.25
C LEU A 205 6.77 29.32 7.38
N GLU A 206 6.26 29.78 6.23
CA GLU A 206 5.37 30.95 6.17
C GLU A 206 3.94 30.62 6.64
N LYS A 207 3.15 31.66 6.91
CA LYS A 207 1.76 31.52 7.36
C LYS A 207 0.93 30.88 6.24
N GLY A 208 0.41 29.67 6.46
CA GLY A 208 -0.38 28.91 5.48
C GLY A 208 0.26 27.60 5.04
N GLU A 209 1.54 27.39 5.37
CA GLU A 209 2.25 26.14 5.15
C GLU A 209 2.05 25.15 6.31
N SER A 210 2.45 23.89 6.10
CA SER A 210 2.31 22.80 7.09
C SER A 210 3.62 22.07 7.29
N TYR A 211 4.08 22.08 8.54
CA TYR A 211 5.27 21.36 8.97
C TYR A 211 5.10 19.85 8.77
N LEU A 212 3.93 19.30 9.09
CA LEU A 212 3.67 17.86 8.95
C LEU A 212 3.74 17.42 7.48
N ILE A 213 3.16 18.20 6.57
CA ILE A 213 3.21 17.90 5.13
C ILE A 213 4.64 17.99 4.60
N ARG A 214 5.44 18.96 5.08
CA ARG A 214 6.87 19.04 4.75
C ARG A 214 7.60 17.79 5.17
N GLU A 215 7.50 17.41 6.44
CA GLU A 215 8.21 16.23 6.97
C GLU A 215 7.76 14.94 6.29
N LEU A 216 6.45 14.74 6.06
CA LEU A 216 5.95 13.57 5.34
C LEU A 216 6.35 13.58 3.85
N SER A 217 6.47 14.75 3.22
CA SER A 217 6.91 14.85 1.81
C SER A 217 8.37 14.45 1.62
N ARG A 218 9.19 14.45 2.67
CA ARG A 218 10.56 13.91 2.64
C ARG A 218 10.59 12.40 2.38
N LEU A 219 9.52 11.68 2.70
CA LEU A 219 9.36 10.25 2.44
C LEU A 219 9.10 9.92 0.96
N LYS A 220 8.75 10.91 0.13
CA LYS A 220 8.49 10.72 -1.29
C LYS A 220 9.77 10.31 -2.02
N ALA A 221 9.63 9.45 -3.03
CA ALA A 221 10.76 8.99 -3.83
C ALA A 221 11.45 10.13 -4.61
N SER A 222 10.78 11.25 -4.85
CA SER A 222 11.31 12.44 -5.54
C SER A 222 12.04 13.44 -4.61
N SER A 223 12.09 13.19 -3.29
CA SER A 223 12.72 14.12 -2.35
C SER A 223 14.25 14.15 -2.53
N GLN A 224 14.87 15.30 -2.21
CA GLN A 224 16.34 15.40 -2.20
C GLN A 224 16.97 14.41 -1.20
N GLU A 225 16.24 14.01 -0.16
CA GLU A 225 16.71 12.98 0.77
C GLU A 225 16.75 11.58 0.15
N ALA A 226 15.98 11.34 -0.91
CA ALA A 226 16.06 10.11 -1.71
C ALA A 226 17.28 10.09 -2.67
N LEU A 227 17.97 11.22 -2.87
CA LEU A 227 19.25 11.24 -3.58
C LEU A 227 20.34 10.76 -2.62
N GLU A 228 21.01 9.66 -2.99
CA GLU A 228 22.12 9.07 -2.26
C GLU A 228 23.35 9.97 -2.38
N ASN A 229 23.41 11.05 -1.59
CA ASN A 229 24.66 11.78 -1.42
C ASN A 229 25.64 10.86 -0.67
N VAL A 230 26.56 10.28 -1.43
CA VAL A 230 27.66 9.46 -0.94
C VAL A 230 28.48 10.29 0.06
N GLY A 231 28.35 10.00 1.35
CA GLY A 231 29.31 10.48 2.36
C GLY A 231 28.76 11.00 3.70
N ASN A 232 27.49 11.43 3.80
CA ASN A 232 26.93 11.95 5.06
C ASN A 232 25.49 11.45 5.28
N PHE A 233 25.20 10.78 6.41
CA PHE A 233 23.80 10.59 6.84
C PHE A 233 23.21 11.94 7.26
N SER A 234 21.98 12.23 6.80
CA SER A 234 21.22 13.33 7.38
C SER A 234 20.70 12.88 8.75
N LYS A 235 20.56 13.82 9.70
CA LYS A 235 19.92 13.54 11.01
C LYS A 235 18.56 12.85 10.89
N PHE A 236 17.86 13.09 9.78
CA PHE A 236 16.57 12.48 9.49
C PHE A 236 16.68 11.01 9.05
N LYS A 237 17.68 10.69 8.22
CA LYS A 237 17.99 9.29 7.86
C LYS A 237 18.42 8.49 9.10
N ASP A 238 19.20 9.11 9.99
CA ASP A 238 19.57 8.50 11.26
C ASP A 238 18.34 8.23 12.14
N TYR A 239 17.41 9.19 12.23
CA TYR A 239 16.19 9.01 12.99
C TYR A 239 15.32 7.86 12.44
N LEU A 240 15.13 7.80 11.12
CA LEU A 240 14.32 6.78 10.45
C LEU A 240 15.01 5.41 10.32
N HIS A 241 16.28 5.31 10.68
CA HIS A 241 17.00 4.05 10.64
C HIS A 241 16.33 3.03 11.57
N VAL A 242 16.02 1.86 10.99
CA VAL A 242 15.53 0.69 11.71
C VAL A 242 16.49 -0.46 11.44
N GLU A 243 17.06 -1.00 12.51
CA GLU A 243 17.99 -2.12 12.42
C GLU A 243 17.34 -3.32 11.73
N ARG A 244 18.09 -3.94 10.82
CA ARG A 244 17.69 -5.18 10.14
C ARG A 244 18.48 -6.36 10.71
N ASN A 245 17.94 -7.57 10.63
CA ASN A 245 18.66 -8.76 11.10
C ASN A 245 19.98 -8.97 10.37
N ILE A 246 20.04 -8.63 9.08
CA ILE A 246 21.27 -8.68 8.30
C ILE A 246 22.37 -7.76 8.84
N GLN A 247 22.00 -6.60 9.37
CA GLN A 247 22.93 -5.69 10.02
C GLN A 247 23.51 -6.34 11.28
N ARG A 248 22.67 -6.96 12.11
CA ARG A 248 23.13 -7.67 13.32
C ARG A 248 24.07 -8.81 13.00
N ASN A 249 23.80 -9.54 11.92
CA ASN A 249 24.66 -10.65 11.48
C ASN A 249 26.01 -10.14 10.94
N LEU A 250 26.03 -9.01 10.23
CA LEU A 250 27.28 -8.35 9.83
C LEU A 250 28.06 -7.83 11.04
N GLU A 251 27.41 -7.14 11.98
CA GLU A 251 28.05 -6.63 13.19
C GLU A 251 28.69 -7.76 14.01
N LYS A 252 27.97 -8.87 14.23
CA LYS A 252 28.52 -10.06 14.91
C LYS A 252 29.72 -10.66 14.20
N GLU A 253 29.72 -10.69 12.85
CA GLU A 253 30.84 -11.25 12.10
C GLU A 253 32.05 -10.30 12.09
N LEU A 254 31.82 -8.98 12.08
CA LEU A 254 32.88 -7.98 12.26
C LEU A 254 33.51 -8.08 13.64
N GLU A 255 32.70 -8.13 14.70
CA GLU A 255 33.15 -8.33 16.08
C GLU A 255 33.97 -9.62 16.24
N ALA A 256 33.47 -10.75 15.70
CA ALA A 256 34.17 -12.03 15.73
C ALA A 256 35.47 -12.05 14.90
N SER A 257 35.67 -11.08 14.02
CA SER A 257 36.84 -10.98 13.14
C SER A 257 37.90 -10.00 13.65
N GLN A 258 37.63 -9.21 14.70
CA GLN A 258 38.62 -8.27 15.27
C GLN A 258 39.91 -8.95 15.74
N ASP A 259 39.81 -10.17 16.28
CA ASP A 259 40.96 -10.95 16.76
C ASP A 259 41.65 -11.78 15.65
N LYS A 260 41.14 -11.75 14.41
CA LYS A 260 41.65 -12.56 13.30
C LYS A 260 42.69 -11.80 12.49
N ARG A 261 43.78 -12.49 12.14
CA ARG A 261 44.86 -11.89 11.32
C ARG A 261 44.44 -11.57 9.89
N LYS A 262 43.53 -12.33 9.28
CA LYS A 262 43.12 -12.16 7.88
C LYS A 262 41.70 -12.68 7.67
N LYS A 263 40.84 -11.90 7.02
CA LYS A 263 39.42 -12.25 6.80
C LYS A 263 38.85 -11.52 5.57
N LEU A 264 38.14 -12.23 4.71
CA LEU A 264 37.30 -11.66 3.66
C LEU A 264 35.81 -11.84 4.03
N ILE A 265 35.08 -10.73 4.15
CA ILE A 265 33.63 -10.72 4.34
C ILE A 265 32.97 -10.28 3.03
N LEU A 266 32.19 -11.16 2.40
CA LEU A 266 31.41 -10.87 1.21
C LEU A 266 29.99 -10.46 1.57
N LEU A 267 29.58 -9.27 1.12
CA LEU A 267 28.20 -8.82 1.13
C LEU A 267 27.61 -9.06 -0.26
N SER A 268 26.96 -10.21 -0.43
CA SER A 268 26.34 -10.60 -1.71
C SER A 268 24.89 -10.14 -1.78
N GLY A 269 24.44 -9.69 -2.94
CA GLY A 269 23.03 -9.29 -3.14
C GLY A 269 22.80 -8.58 -4.47
N SER A 270 21.56 -8.23 -4.75
CA SER A 270 21.13 -7.46 -5.92
C SER A 270 21.34 -5.95 -5.73
N VAL A 271 21.17 -5.20 -6.82
CA VAL A 271 21.14 -3.73 -6.78
C VAL A 271 19.89 -3.30 -6.00
N GLY A 272 20.07 -2.38 -5.04
CA GLY A 272 18.95 -1.87 -4.22
C GLY A 272 18.73 -2.59 -2.88
N ASP A 273 19.46 -3.66 -2.58
CA ASP A 273 19.30 -4.42 -1.31
C ASP A 273 19.80 -3.66 -0.06
N GLY A 274 20.46 -2.51 -0.25
CA GLY A 274 20.95 -1.64 0.81
C GLY A 274 22.38 -1.91 1.29
N LYS A 275 23.19 -2.64 0.51
CA LYS A 275 24.61 -2.95 0.82
C LYS A 275 25.44 -1.69 1.08
N SER A 276 25.45 -0.75 0.12
CA SER A 276 26.16 0.53 0.22
C SER A 276 25.69 1.36 1.41
N HIS A 277 24.38 1.38 1.66
CA HIS A 277 23.78 2.08 2.78
C HIS A 277 24.24 1.51 4.13
N LEU A 278 24.26 0.18 4.27
CA LEU A 278 24.72 -0.49 5.50
C LEU A 278 26.20 -0.20 5.78
N LEU A 279 27.05 -0.27 4.76
CA LEU A 279 28.48 0.04 4.90
C LEU A 279 28.71 1.51 5.29
N SER A 280 27.97 2.44 4.67
CA SER A 280 28.04 3.86 4.99
C SER A 280 27.60 4.12 6.44
N TYR A 281 26.52 3.46 6.89
CA TYR A 281 26.03 3.56 8.26
C TYR A 281 27.09 3.10 9.27
N LEU A 282 27.70 1.93 9.03
CA LEU A 282 28.72 1.39 9.93
C LEU A 282 29.97 2.28 9.97
N LYS A 283 30.39 2.85 8.83
CA LYS A 283 31.52 3.79 8.76
C LYS A 283 31.28 5.04 9.61
N GLU A 284 30.05 5.55 9.64
CA GLU A 284 29.71 6.77 10.38
C GLU A 284 29.44 6.50 11.87
N LYS A 285 28.59 5.52 12.19
CA LYS A 285 28.09 5.30 13.57
C LYS A 285 28.89 4.26 14.37
N LYS A 286 29.56 3.32 13.70
CA LYS A 286 30.35 2.25 14.33
C LYS A 286 31.75 2.12 13.71
N PRO A 287 32.54 3.20 13.63
CA PRO A 287 33.84 3.18 12.95
C PRO A 287 34.80 2.15 13.57
N GLN A 288 34.70 1.90 14.87
CA GLN A 288 35.52 0.93 15.60
C GLN A 288 35.38 -0.51 15.07
N LEU A 289 34.24 -0.86 14.45
CA LEU A 289 34.02 -2.20 13.88
C LEU A 289 34.62 -2.37 12.48
N ILE A 290 34.90 -1.27 11.78
CA ILE A 290 35.29 -1.28 10.36
C ILE A 290 36.67 -0.67 10.11
N GLN A 291 37.25 0.06 11.06
CA GLN A 291 38.54 0.76 10.91
C GLN A 291 39.68 -0.13 10.39
N ASP A 292 39.69 -1.41 10.75
CA ASP A 292 40.72 -2.38 10.38
C ASP A 292 40.43 -3.10 9.04
N PHE A 293 39.24 -2.86 8.46
CA PHE A 293 38.79 -3.44 7.21
C PHE A 293 38.96 -2.48 6.03
N THR A 294 39.49 -3.01 4.93
CA THR A 294 39.43 -2.36 3.61
C THR A 294 38.07 -2.61 2.99
N ILE A 295 37.25 -1.56 2.87
CA ILE A 295 35.93 -1.65 2.25
C ILE A 295 36.05 -1.48 0.74
N ILE A 296 35.51 -2.44 0.01
CA ILE A 296 35.39 -2.42 -1.44
C ILE A 296 33.89 -2.39 -1.76
N ASN A 297 33.38 -1.19 -2.02
CA ASN A 297 32.01 -0.99 -2.45
C ASN A 297 31.92 -1.10 -3.97
N ASP A 298 30.85 -1.72 -4.46
CA ASP A 298 30.54 -1.90 -5.88
C ASP A 298 31.75 -2.22 -6.77
N ALA A 299 32.30 -3.44 -6.62
CA ALA A 299 33.49 -3.87 -7.35
C ALA A 299 33.27 -4.04 -8.89
N THR A 300 32.22 -3.43 -9.44
CA THR A 300 31.90 -3.42 -10.88
C THR A 300 32.26 -2.11 -11.58
N GLU A 301 32.48 -1.01 -10.85
CA GLU A 301 32.97 0.24 -11.46
C GLU A 301 34.48 0.15 -11.73
N SER A 302 34.86 0.26 -13.00
CA SER A 302 36.25 0.38 -13.43
C SER A 302 36.72 1.81 -13.21
N ASP A 303 37.74 2.01 -12.38
CA ASP A 303 38.37 3.33 -12.16
C ASP A 303 39.15 3.85 -13.39
N SER A 304 39.09 3.14 -14.53
CA SER A 304 39.82 3.47 -15.76
C SER A 304 39.07 2.99 -17.00
N PRO A 305 38.94 3.80 -18.08
CA PRO A 305 38.21 3.46 -19.31
C PRO A 305 38.73 2.23 -20.08
N GLU A 306 39.93 1.75 -19.75
CA GLU A 306 40.64 0.67 -20.46
C GLU A 306 40.69 -0.67 -19.68
N LYS A 307 40.21 -0.72 -18.42
CA LYS A 307 40.24 -1.95 -17.59
C LYS A 307 38.88 -2.64 -17.55
N ASN A 308 38.88 -3.96 -17.73
CA ASN A 308 37.67 -4.77 -17.56
C ASN A 308 37.33 -4.91 -16.05
N SER A 309 36.05 -4.99 -15.70
CA SER A 309 35.59 -5.04 -14.29
C SER A 309 36.15 -6.25 -13.53
N LEU A 310 36.32 -7.39 -14.22
CA LEU A 310 36.92 -8.60 -13.67
C LEU A 310 38.42 -8.44 -13.34
N ASP A 311 39.17 -7.65 -14.12
CA ASP A 311 40.59 -7.39 -13.86
C ASP A 311 40.76 -6.48 -12.64
N THR A 312 39.87 -5.50 -12.49
CA THR A 312 39.82 -4.62 -11.32
C THR A 312 39.50 -5.42 -10.05
N LEU A 313 38.56 -6.37 -10.15
CA LEU A 313 38.24 -7.31 -9.06
C LEU A 313 39.42 -8.25 -8.76
N LYS A 314 40.16 -8.71 -9.78
CA LYS A 314 41.37 -9.54 -9.64
C LYS A 314 42.45 -8.82 -8.84
N GLU A 315 42.71 -7.54 -9.14
CA GLU A 315 43.68 -6.72 -8.39
C GLU A 315 43.24 -6.52 -6.94
N LYS A 316 41.95 -6.20 -6.73
CA LYS A 316 41.35 -5.97 -5.41
C LYS A 316 41.33 -7.23 -4.53
N LEU A 317 41.13 -8.41 -5.12
CA LEU A 317 41.13 -9.71 -4.43
C LEU A 317 42.50 -10.40 -4.43
N ARG A 318 43.56 -9.79 -4.96
CA ARG A 318 44.90 -10.38 -4.98
C ARG A 318 45.37 -10.94 -3.62
N PRO A 319 45.15 -10.27 -2.46
CA PRO A 319 45.51 -10.82 -1.14
C PRO A 319 44.81 -12.13 -0.80
N VAL A 320 43.71 -12.45 -1.50
CA VAL A 320 42.86 -13.63 -1.29
C VAL A 320 43.22 -14.77 -2.27
N SER A 321 44.11 -14.51 -3.23
CA SER A 321 44.60 -15.51 -4.17
C SER A 321 45.31 -16.67 -3.47
N ASP A 322 45.34 -17.85 -4.08
CA ASP A 322 46.00 -19.03 -3.51
C ASP A 322 47.50 -18.79 -3.25
N GLN A 323 48.13 -17.89 -4.03
CA GLN A 323 49.53 -17.51 -3.94
C GLN A 323 49.84 -16.61 -2.73
N GLU A 324 48.96 -15.66 -2.42
CA GLU A 324 49.19 -14.63 -1.40
C GLU A 324 48.30 -14.80 -0.16
N TYR A 325 47.41 -15.79 -0.15
CA TYR A 325 46.47 -16.04 0.94
C TYR A 325 47.15 -16.21 2.32
N GLN A 326 48.34 -16.82 2.39
CA GLN A 326 49.11 -16.97 3.64
C GLN A 326 50.00 -15.76 3.99
N MET A 327 50.11 -14.78 3.09
CA MET A 327 50.91 -13.57 3.26
C MET A 327 50.01 -12.40 3.64
N GLY A 328 50.46 -11.52 4.54
CA GLY A 328 49.69 -10.33 4.94
C GLY A 328 48.61 -10.59 5.99
N ASN A 329 48.04 -9.49 6.50
CA ASN A 329 47.02 -9.45 7.55
C ASN A 329 45.78 -8.65 7.09
N GLU A 330 45.46 -8.69 5.80
CA GLU A 330 44.41 -7.86 5.23
C GLU A 330 43.02 -8.35 5.66
N GLN A 331 42.22 -7.45 6.21
CA GLN A 331 40.81 -7.67 6.43
C GLN A 331 40.03 -6.89 5.35
N ILE A 332 39.18 -7.57 4.59
CA ILE A 332 38.50 -6.99 3.42
C ILE A 332 36.99 -7.20 3.57
N ILE A 333 36.21 -6.14 3.33
CA ILE A 333 34.76 -6.23 3.14
C ILE A 333 34.46 -5.96 1.67
N LEU A 334 33.91 -6.94 0.97
CA LEU A 334 33.60 -6.86 -0.45
C LEU A 334 32.07 -6.84 -0.65
N ALA A 335 31.52 -5.70 -1.04
CA ALA A 335 30.13 -5.62 -1.50
C ALA A 335 30.06 -5.84 -3.02
N ILE A 336 29.38 -6.91 -3.44
CA ILE A 336 29.39 -7.35 -4.84
C ILE A 336 28.05 -7.99 -5.24
N ASN A 337 27.74 -7.97 -6.53
CA ASN A 337 26.59 -8.68 -7.09
C ASN A 337 26.90 -10.18 -7.26
N LEU A 338 25.94 -11.04 -6.91
CA LEU A 338 26.05 -12.50 -7.06
C LEU A 338 26.48 -12.93 -8.47
N GLY A 339 25.96 -12.28 -9.51
CA GLY A 339 26.33 -12.60 -10.90
C GLY A 339 27.80 -12.34 -11.21
N VAL A 340 28.38 -11.31 -10.59
CA VAL A 340 29.79 -10.92 -10.79
C VAL A 340 30.71 -11.91 -10.09
N ILE A 341 30.35 -12.37 -8.88
CA ILE A 341 31.07 -13.45 -8.19
C ILE A 341 31.09 -14.70 -9.09
N ASN A 342 29.92 -15.11 -9.62
CA ASN A 342 29.82 -16.32 -10.45
C ASN A 342 30.68 -16.22 -11.71
N ASN A 343 30.73 -15.03 -12.34
CA ASN A 343 31.60 -14.80 -13.49
C ASN A 343 33.08 -14.86 -13.08
N PHE A 344 33.45 -14.24 -11.96
CA PHE A 344 34.83 -14.18 -11.49
C PHE A 344 35.43 -15.55 -11.16
N ILE A 345 34.68 -16.43 -10.49
CA ILE A 345 35.16 -17.78 -10.12
C ILE A 345 35.24 -18.75 -11.31
N ASN A 346 34.60 -18.41 -12.43
CA ASN A 346 34.59 -19.23 -13.65
C ASN A 346 35.48 -18.66 -14.75
N TYR A 347 35.98 -17.43 -14.59
CA TYR A 347 36.91 -16.80 -15.51
C TYR A 347 38.35 -17.27 -15.24
N PRO A 348 39.12 -17.69 -16.26
CA PRO A 348 40.53 -18.03 -16.09
C PRO A 348 41.37 -16.76 -15.91
N HIS A 349 42.06 -16.67 -14.79
CA HIS A 349 42.96 -15.55 -14.47
C HIS A 349 44.40 -15.96 -14.85
N GLU A 350 45.09 -15.15 -15.66
CA GLU A 350 46.41 -15.52 -16.22
C GLU A 350 47.48 -15.75 -15.14
N ASP A 351 47.63 -14.82 -14.18
CA ASP A 351 48.76 -14.79 -13.24
C ASP A 351 48.41 -15.18 -11.78
N LEU A 352 47.13 -15.34 -11.45
CA LEU A 352 46.66 -15.61 -10.07
C LEU A 352 45.60 -16.71 -10.08
N THR A 353 45.52 -17.51 -9.02
CA THR A 353 44.48 -18.54 -8.89
C THR A 353 43.64 -18.33 -7.64
N PHE A 354 42.36 -18.71 -7.70
CA PHE A 354 41.38 -18.51 -6.64
C PHE A 354 40.62 -19.81 -6.29
N ASN A 355 41.30 -20.96 -6.33
CA ASN A 355 40.66 -22.26 -6.18
C ASN A 355 40.03 -22.45 -4.79
N LYS A 356 40.68 -21.97 -3.73
CA LYS A 356 40.09 -22.00 -2.37
C LYS A 356 38.85 -21.15 -2.27
N PHE A 357 38.90 -19.95 -2.83
CA PHE A 357 37.75 -19.04 -2.86
C PHE A 357 36.60 -19.64 -3.67
N LYS A 358 36.89 -20.26 -4.81
CA LYS A 358 35.90 -21.00 -5.61
C LYS A 358 35.26 -22.15 -4.82
N ALA A 359 36.08 -23.00 -4.18
CA ALA A 359 35.59 -24.11 -3.36
C ALA A 359 34.70 -23.61 -2.22
N PHE A 360 35.09 -22.54 -1.53
CA PHE A 360 34.29 -21.92 -0.48
C PHE A 360 32.93 -21.41 -1.00
N ILE A 361 32.89 -20.76 -2.16
CA ILE A 361 31.64 -20.30 -2.77
C ILE A 361 30.76 -21.49 -3.19
N GLU A 362 31.33 -22.56 -3.73
CA GLU A 362 30.57 -23.76 -4.11
C GLU A 362 30.02 -24.51 -2.88
N GLU A 363 30.82 -24.65 -1.82
CA GLU A 363 30.42 -25.27 -0.55
C GLU A 363 29.38 -24.43 0.22
N SER A 364 29.46 -23.11 0.10
CA SER A 364 28.48 -22.20 0.69
C SER A 364 27.08 -22.39 0.11
N LYS A 365 26.96 -23.07 -1.04
CA LYS A 365 25.68 -23.28 -1.73
C LYS A 365 24.95 -21.98 -2.10
N LEU A 366 25.67 -20.86 -2.16
CA LEU A 366 25.16 -19.51 -2.53
C LEU A 366 24.36 -19.46 -3.83
N PHE A 367 24.70 -20.30 -4.81
CA PHE A 367 24.03 -20.37 -6.11
C PHE A 367 22.98 -21.48 -6.19
N THR A 368 22.76 -22.21 -5.09
CA THR A 368 21.72 -23.24 -4.99
C THR A 368 20.44 -22.64 -4.43
N ARG A 369 19.39 -23.46 -4.31
CA ARG A 369 18.10 -23.07 -3.73
C ARG A 369 18.08 -23.10 -2.20
N GLU A 370 19.19 -23.44 -1.56
CA GLU A 370 19.27 -23.48 -0.09
C GLU A 370 19.55 -22.07 0.46
N ILE A 371 18.73 -21.67 1.44
CA ILE A 371 18.89 -20.40 2.15
C ILE A 371 20.24 -20.38 2.86
N THR A 372 21.07 -19.39 2.52
CA THR A 372 22.40 -19.24 3.08
C THR A 372 22.56 -17.83 3.62
N GLU A 373 22.10 -17.60 4.85
CA GLU A 373 22.20 -16.28 5.50
C GLU A 373 23.64 -15.84 5.73
N VAL A 374 24.38 -16.72 6.43
CA VAL A 374 25.76 -16.54 6.79
C VAL A 374 26.45 -17.87 6.61
N TYR A 375 27.39 -17.94 5.69
CA TYR A 375 28.31 -19.06 5.57
C TYR A 375 29.71 -18.58 5.86
N LYS A 376 30.42 -19.27 6.75
CA LYS A 376 31.74 -18.84 7.16
C LYS A 376 32.66 -20.00 7.44
N ASP A 377 33.93 -19.73 7.21
CA ASP A 377 35.05 -20.48 7.73
C ASP A 377 36.03 -19.54 8.45
N ASP A 378 37.25 -20.00 8.66
CA ASP A 378 38.27 -19.23 9.34
C ASP A 378 38.65 -17.93 8.62
N PHE A 379 38.67 -17.95 7.28
CA PHE A 379 39.19 -16.90 6.41
C PHE A 379 38.12 -16.16 5.59
N PHE A 380 36.99 -16.80 5.35
CA PHE A 380 35.90 -16.29 4.53
C PHE A 380 34.61 -16.21 5.33
N ALA A 381 33.80 -15.21 5.04
CA ALA A 381 32.42 -15.12 5.46
C ALA A 381 31.58 -14.55 4.32
N ILE A 382 30.39 -15.08 4.13
CA ILE A 382 29.38 -14.58 3.21
C ILE A 382 28.20 -14.12 4.05
N ILE A 383 27.65 -12.96 3.71
CA ILE A 383 26.36 -12.49 4.21
C ILE A 383 25.48 -12.21 3.00
N ASN A 384 24.48 -13.06 2.79
CA ASN A 384 23.63 -12.99 1.61
C ASN A 384 22.41 -12.10 1.84
N PHE A 385 22.33 -10.96 1.16
CA PHE A 385 21.20 -10.03 1.26
C PHE A 385 19.93 -10.56 0.57
N SER A 386 20.07 -11.41 -0.44
CA SER A 386 18.93 -11.87 -1.26
C SER A 386 17.98 -12.81 -0.52
N ASP A 387 18.47 -13.47 0.53
CA ASP A 387 17.68 -14.44 1.31
C ASP A 387 16.94 -13.83 2.51
N TYR A 388 17.21 -12.55 2.84
CA TYR A 388 16.53 -11.89 3.95
C TYR A 388 15.16 -11.39 3.50
N GLN A 389 14.13 -12.06 4.01
CA GLN A 389 12.77 -11.55 3.89
C GLN A 389 12.61 -10.31 4.78
N PRO A 390 11.90 -9.27 4.32
CA PRO A 390 11.58 -8.11 5.16
C PRO A 390 10.54 -8.46 6.23
N PHE A 391 10.00 -9.68 6.24
CA PHE A 391 8.94 -10.14 7.14
C PHE A 391 9.27 -11.50 7.76
N GLN A 392 8.66 -11.75 8.91
CA GLN A 392 8.73 -12.97 9.70
C GLN A 392 7.50 -13.84 9.49
N LEU A 393 7.69 -15.16 9.69
CA LEU A 393 6.67 -16.17 9.59
C LEU A 393 6.51 -16.93 10.93
N SER A 394 5.26 -17.10 11.35
CA SER A 394 4.86 -17.90 12.52
C SER A 394 3.62 -18.74 12.16
N GLU A 395 3.18 -19.63 13.05
CA GLU A 395 2.21 -20.70 12.72
C GLU A 395 0.98 -20.27 11.92
N ASN A 396 0.40 -19.11 12.21
CA ASN A 396 -0.74 -18.59 11.46
C ASN A 396 -0.62 -17.09 11.18
N LYS A 397 0.59 -16.53 11.24
CA LYS A 397 0.78 -15.09 11.08
C LYS A 397 2.04 -14.79 10.29
N VAL A 398 1.92 -13.79 9.43
CA VAL A 398 3.02 -13.12 8.77
C VAL A 398 3.00 -11.66 9.18
N PHE A 399 4.17 -11.13 9.50
CA PHE A 399 4.32 -9.77 10.00
C PHE A 399 5.74 -9.30 9.74
N SER A 400 5.95 -8.00 9.66
CA SER A 400 7.26 -7.39 9.50
C SER A 400 7.59 -6.49 10.68
N ASN A 401 8.55 -6.91 11.51
CA ASN A 401 9.10 -6.03 12.54
C ASN A 401 9.75 -4.77 11.94
N TYR A 402 10.28 -4.88 10.72
CA TYR A 402 10.90 -3.76 10.01
C TYR A 402 9.89 -2.69 9.60
N PHE A 403 8.82 -3.07 8.89
CA PHE A 403 7.75 -2.14 8.51
C PHE A 403 7.07 -1.56 9.75
N ASN A 404 6.85 -2.38 10.78
CA ASN A 404 6.28 -1.90 12.04
C ASN A 404 7.21 -0.89 12.74
N GLY A 405 8.53 -1.13 12.75
CA GLY A 405 9.50 -0.21 13.33
C GLY A 405 9.51 1.15 12.63
N ILE A 406 9.41 1.17 11.29
CA ILE A 406 9.30 2.40 10.51
C ILE A 406 7.99 3.12 10.80
N LEU A 407 6.85 2.41 10.80
CA LEU A 407 5.55 3.00 11.13
C LEU A 407 5.56 3.61 12.53
N GLN A 408 6.17 2.94 13.51
CA GLN A 408 6.35 3.47 14.86
C GLN A 408 7.23 4.72 14.88
N LYS A 409 8.34 4.76 14.15
CA LYS A 409 9.17 5.97 14.03
C LYS A 409 8.38 7.16 13.45
N ILE A 410 7.38 6.92 12.61
CA ILE A 410 6.56 7.98 12.03
C ILE A 410 5.42 8.40 12.98
N THR A 411 4.79 7.45 13.67
CA THR A 411 3.53 7.68 14.40
C THR A 411 3.66 7.81 15.91
N ARG A 412 4.82 7.52 16.49
CA ARG A 412 5.01 7.55 17.95
C ARG A 412 4.82 8.97 18.50
N LYS A 413 4.01 9.09 19.54
CA LYS A 413 3.68 10.38 20.17
C LYS A 413 4.74 10.76 21.21
N ASP A 414 5.93 11.10 20.75
CA ASP A 414 7.01 11.57 21.63
C ASP A 414 7.70 12.82 21.07
N THR A 415 8.42 13.53 21.94
CA THR A 415 9.08 14.79 21.61
C THR A 415 10.34 14.61 20.77
N VAL A 416 10.77 13.38 20.48
CA VAL A 416 11.92 13.09 19.60
C VAL A 416 11.45 12.88 18.17
N ASN A 417 10.21 12.45 17.98
CA ASN A 417 9.62 12.20 16.68
C ASN A 417 9.36 13.51 15.89
N PRO A 418 10.06 13.74 14.76
CA PRO A 418 9.84 14.92 13.93
C PRO A 418 8.43 15.02 13.36
N PHE A 419 7.80 13.91 13.01
CA PHE A 419 6.43 13.96 12.47
C PHE A 419 5.43 14.38 13.55
N TYR A 420 5.62 13.91 14.78
CA TYR A 420 4.74 14.28 15.89
C TYR A 420 4.97 15.73 16.36
N GLN A 421 6.22 16.16 16.45
CA GLN A 421 6.55 17.57 16.70
C GLN A 421 5.95 18.49 15.64
N ALA A 422 6.05 18.13 14.35
CA ALA A 422 5.46 18.88 13.25
C ALA A 422 3.93 18.93 13.35
N TYR A 423 3.29 17.80 13.64
CA TYR A 423 1.85 17.72 13.91
C TYR A 423 1.43 18.64 15.07
N GLN A 424 2.18 18.65 16.17
CA GLN A 424 1.89 19.53 17.32
C GLN A 424 2.07 21.01 16.97
N LEU A 425 3.11 21.36 16.21
CA LEU A 425 3.36 22.74 15.79
C LEU A 425 2.29 23.25 14.83
N ASP A 426 1.87 22.42 13.88
CA ASP A 426 0.75 22.74 12.98
C ASP A 426 -0.55 22.99 13.76
N ILE A 427 -0.84 22.18 14.78
CA ILE A 427 -1.99 22.40 15.67
C ILE A 427 -1.87 23.72 16.45
N GLN A 428 -0.67 24.07 16.93
CA GLN A 428 -0.43 25.34 17.62
C GLN A 428 -0.60 26.55 16.68
N ASN A 429 -0.30 26.37 15.40
CA ASN A 429 -0.44 27.37 14.35
C ASN A 429 -1.83 27.38 13.69
N ASP A 430 -2.81 26.68 14.27
CA ASP A 430 -4.17 26.58 13.75
C ASP A 430 -4.24 26.01 12.32
N THR A 431 -3.32 25.11 11.97
CA THR A 431 -3.27 24.39 10.69
C THR A 431 -3.68 22.93 10.91
N TYR A 432 -4.94 22.59 10.59
CA TYR A 432 -5.42 21.20 10.64
C TYR A 432 -6.01 20.77 9.29
N THR A 433 -5.34 19.84 8.62
CA THR A 433 -5.66 19.36 7.27
C THR A 433 -6.07 17.88 7.26
N VAL A 434 -6.58 17.38 6.12
CA VAL A 434 -6.87 15.94 5.96
C VAL A 434 -5.62 15.06 6.14
N VAL A 435 -4.42 15.60 5.90
CA VAL A 435 -3.16 14.88 6.17
C VAL A 435 -2.97 14.63 7.66
N HIS A 436 -3.38 15.57 8.53
CA HIS A 436 -3.36 15.38 9.98
C HIS A 436 -4.33 14.30 10.40
N LEU A 437 -5.53 14.30 9.82
CA LEU A 437 -6.52 13.25 10.05
C LEU A 437 -5.98 11.88 9.61
N ASN A 438 -5.38 11.78 8.42
CA ASN A 438 -4.76 10.54 7.93
C ASN A 438 -3.60 10.07 8.82
N TYR A 439 -2.79 11.00 9.31
CA TYR A 439 -1.72 10.72 10.27
C TYR A 439 -2.27 10.14 11.59
N GLU A 440 -3.40 10.66 12.09
CA GLU A 440 -4.07 10.11 13.26
C GLU A 440 -4.65 8.70 13.02
N LEU A 441 -5.18 8.43 11.81
CA LEU A 441 -5.64 7.10 11.43
C LEU A 441 -4.48 6.11 11.35
N LEU A 442 -3.37 6.50 10.72
CA LEU A 442 -2.16 5.67 10.63
C LEU A 442 -1.58 5.37 12.02
N SER A 443 -1.66 6.34 12.93
CA SER A 443 -1.21 6.22 14.32
C SER A 443 -2.07 5.25 15.17
N ASN A 444 -3.17 4.74 14.63
CA ASN A 444 -3.91 3.67 15.27
C ASN A 444 -3.16 2.33 15.15
N GLU A 445 -3.09 1.59 16.26
CA GLU A 445 -2.34 0.33 16.31
C GLU A 445 -2.95 -0.76 15.42
N ASN A 446 -4.28 -0.86 15.34
CA ASN A 446 -4.95 -1.83 14.46
C ASN A 446 -4.73 -1.48 12.99
N THR A 447 -4.78 -0.19 12.64
CA THR A 447 -4.46 0.29 11.28
C THR A 447 -3.04 -0.07 10.89
N SER A 448 -2.05 0.24 11.74
CA SER A 448 -0.64 -0.10 11.50
C SER A 448 -0.42 -1.61 11.37
N LYS A 449 -1.04 -2.44 12.23
CA LYS A 449 -0.97 -3.90 12.15
C LYS A 449 -1.59 -4.46 10.88
N LEU A 450 -2.75 -3.94 10.47
CA LEU A 450 -3.42 -4.35 9.25
C LEU A 450 -2.58 -4.01 8.02
N LEU A 451 -2.08 -2.77 7.90
CA LEU A 451 -1.19 -2.38 6.80
C LEU A 451 0.04 -3.27 6.72
N ASN A 452 0.66 -3.56 7.87
CA ASN A 452 1.81 -4.48 7.95
C ASN A 452 1.47 -5.87 7.38
N LYS A 453 0.33 -6.43 7.81
CA LYS A 453 -0.18 -7.73 7.33
C LYS A 453 -0.42 -7.72 5.82
N LEU A 454 -1.11 -6.69 5.30
CA LEU A 454 -1.41 -6.55 3.87
C LEU A 454 -0.14 -6.45 3.02
N LEU A 455 0.88 -5.72 3.49
CA LEU A 455 2.17 -5.65 2.80
C LEU A 455 2.89 -7.00 2.78
N CYS A 456 2.83 -7.77 3.85
CA CYS A 456 3.38 -9.13 3.87
C CYS A 456 2.64 -10.06 2.89
N TYR A 457 1.32 -9.90 2.77
CA TYR A 457 0.52 -10.64 1.79
C TYR A 457 0.87 -10.29 0.35
N LEU A 458 1.13 -9.01 0.05
CA LEU A 458 1.62 -8.62 -1.28
C LEU A 458 2.96 -9.28 -1.64
N ILE A 459 3.88 -9.34 -0.67
CA ILE A 459 5.19 -9.96 -0.89
C ILE A 459 5.03 -11.47 -1.15
N LEU A 460 4.15 -12.16 -0.41
CA LEU A 460 3.90 -13.59 -0.58
C LEU A 460 3.11 -13.93 -1.85
N GLU A 461 2.06 -13.16 -2.13
CA GLU A 461 1.13 -13.45 -3.23
C GLU A 461 1.69 -13.00 -4.57
N ASP A 462 2.22 -11.79 -4.66
CA ASP A 462 2.65 -11.21 -5.94
C ASP A 462 4.18 -11.19 -6.13
N LYS A 463 4.93 -11.83 -5.22
CA LYS A 463 6.41 -11.87 -5.20
C LYS A 463 7.02 -10.46 -5.30
N MET A 464 6.33 -9.47 -4.74
CA MET A 464 6.70 -8.06 -4.90
C MET A 464 7.90 -7.73 -3.99
N VAL A 465 8.91 -7.06 -4.55
CA VAL A 465 10.06 -6.59 -3.78
C VAL A 465 9.76 -5.19 -3.23
N ILE A 466 9.59 -5.09 -1.91
CA ILE A 466 9.33 -3.80 -1.23
C ILE A 466 10.63 -3.31 -0.60
N SER A 467 11.33 -2.41 -1.29
CA SER A 467 12.48 -1.69 -0.73
C SER A 467 12.03 -0.68 0.33
N THR A 468 12.97 -0.20 1.17
CA THR A 468 12.71 0.89 2.13
C THR A 468 12.16 2.14 1.44
N ARG A 469 12.71 2.50 0.26
CA ARG A 469 12.26 3.65 -0.53
C ARG A 469 10.82 3.46 -1.03
N THR A 470 10.51 2.27 -1.53
CA THR A 470 9.15 1.91 -1.96
C THR A 470 8.17 2.02 -0.80
N PHE A 471 8.58 1.56 0.39
CA PHE A 471 7.75 1.63 1.58
C PHE A 471 7.53 3.06 2.09
N PHE A 472 8.56 3.91 2.12
CA PHE A 472 8.41 5.33 2.45
C PHE A 472 7.48 6.06 1.48
N ASN A 473 7.64 5.80 0.17
CA ASN A 473 6.76 6.38 -0.83
C ASN A 473 5.31 5.93 -0.64
N PHE A 474 5.10 4.64 -0.35
CA PHE A 474 3.78 4.10 -0.02
C PHE A 474 3.14 4.81 1.18
N ILE A 475 3.88 5.07 2.26
CA ILE A 475 3.37 5.82 3.41
C ILE A 475 2.97 7.24 2.99
N SER A 476 3.78 7.93 2.19
CA SER A 476 3.41 9.24 1.66
C SER A 476 2.15 9.19 0.80
N ASP A 477 1.99 8.15 -0.03
CA ASP A 477 0.87 8.03 -0.97
C ASP A 477 -0.48 7.84 -0.28
N ILE A 478 -0.50 7.20 0.91
CA ILE A 478 -1.71 6.94 1.69
C ILE A 478 -2.02 8.04 2.72
N LEU A 479 -1.11 9.00 2.91
CA LEU A 479 -1.29 10.12 3.83
C LEU A 479 -1.58 11.44 3.13
N ILE A 480 -0.88 11.71 2.01
CA ILE A 480 -0.95 12.98 1.30
C ILE A 480 -1.81 12.80 0.04
N PRO A 481 -2.94 13.52 -0.08
CA PRO A 481 -3.72 13.54 -1.32
C PRO A 481 -2.89 14.14 -2.48
N THR A 482 -3.42 14.12 -3.71
CA THR A 482 -2.77 14.74 -4.89
C THR A 482 -2.35 16.20 -4.66
N GLU A 483 -1.53 16.74 -5.55
CA GLU A 483 -1.03 18.13 -5.50
C GLU A 483 -2.20 19.11 -5.47
N THR A 484 -2.58 19.48 -4.25
CA THR A 484 -3.69 20.36 -3.91
C THR A 484 -3.13 21.36 -2.90
N SER A 485 -3.49 22.63 -3.01
CA SER A 485 -2.97 23.66 -2.10
C SER A 485 -3.29 23.30 -0.64
N ILE A 486 -2.41 23.69 0.30
CA ILE A 486 -2.63 23.40 1.74
C ILE A 486 -3.96 24.00 2.20
N GLU A 487 -4.33 25.17 1.67
CA GLU A 487 -5.59 25.84 1.95
C GLU A 487 -6.81 25.02 1.55
N GLU A 488 -6.76 24.32 0.41
CA GLU A 488 -7.84 23.48 -0.06
C GLU A 488 -8.04 22.23 0.80
N ILE A 489 -6.97 21.67 1.34
CA ILE A 489 -7.02 20.44 2.15
C ILE A 489 -7.16 20.69 3.66
N LYS A 490 -7.28 21.97 4.09
CA LYS A 490 -7.67 22.30 5.47
C LYS A 490 -9.08 21.77 5.72
N ILE A 491 -9.27 21.09 6.86
CA ILE A 491 -10.56 20.43 7.19
C ILE A 491 -11.72 21.42 7.22
N GLN A 492 -11.46 22.66 7.64
CA GLN A 492 -12.44 23.74 7.66
C GLN A 492 -12.92 24.16 6.24
N ASN A 493 -12.07 23.98 5.22
CA ASN A 493 -12.33 24.37 3.83
C ASN A 493 -12.87 23.23 2.96
N MET A 494 -12.99 22.02 3.53
CA MET A 494 -13.44 20.81 2.83
C MET A 494 -14.88 20.43 3.20
N THR A 495 -15.65 19.98 2.22
CA THR A 495 -16.94 19.31 2.46
C THR A 495 -16.74 17.96 3.12
N GLU A 496 -17.80 17.39 3.68
CA GLU A 496 -17.77 16.06 4.26
C GLU A 496 -17.44 14.99 3.21
N PHE A 497 -17.93 15.14 1.97
CA PHE A 497 -17.64 14.24 0.85
C PHE A 497 -16.18 14.30 0.39
N GLU A 498 -15.60 15.50 0.25
CA GLU A 498 -14.17 15.68 -0.09
C GLU A 498 -13.26 14.99 0.95
N ARG A 499 -13.69 14.94 2.22
CA ARG A 499 -12.95 14.22 3.27
C ARG A 499 -12.96 12.70 3.07
N ILE A 500 -13.99 12.13 2.45
CA ILE A 500 -14.03 10.69 2.11
C ILE A 500 -12.92 10.40 1.12
N ASP A 501 -12.89 11.14 0.01
CA ASP A 501 -11.97 10.90 -1.10
C ASP A 501 -10.50 11.03 -0.69
N TYR A 502 -10.20 11.95 0.23
CA TYR A 502 -8.84 12.20 0.72
C TYR A 502 -8.48 11.46 2.01
N SER A 503 -9.37 10.62 2.54
CA SER A 503 -9.10 9.81 3.73
C SER A 503 -8.15 8.65 3.42
N LEU A 504 -7.35 8.22 4.40
CA LEU A 504 -6.40 7.10 4.27
C LEU A 504 -7.06 5.83 3.68
N PRO A 505 -8.26 5.38 4.12
CA PRO A 505 -8.90 4.21 3.53
C PRO A 505 -9.16 4.37 2.02
N SER A 506 -9.62 5.54 1.57
CA SER A 506 -9.90 5.80 0.16
C SER A 506 -8.61 5.96 -0.65
N LEU A 507 -7.61 6.66 -0.10
CA LEU A 507 -6.29 6.77 -0.72
C LEU A 507 -5.61 5.42 -0.91
N LEU A 508 -5.85 4.46 0.00
CA LEU A 508 -5.32 3.10 -0.09
C LEU A 508 -6.04 2.24 -1.14
N PHE A 509 -7.38 2.34 -1.23
CA PHE A 509 -8.18 1.38 -1.99
C PHE A 509 -8.78 1.91 -3.31
N ASP A 510 -9.06 3.21 -3.44
CA ASP A 510 -9.69 3.77 -4.65
C ASP A 510 -8.69 4.31 -5.68
N ARG A 511 -7.49 4.70 -5.24
CA ARG A 511 -6.55 5.43 -6.08
C ARG A 511 -5.73 4.49 -6.97
N LYS A 512 -5.90 4.60 -8.29
CA LYS A 512 -5.15 3.82 -9.29
C LYS A 512 -3.99 4.61 -9.90
N GLY A 513 -2.91 3.92 -10.25
CA GLY A 513 -1.76 4.43 -10.98
C GLY A 513 -0.82 5.32 -10.17
N ARG A 514 -0.95 5.33 -8.84
CA ARG A 514 -0.09 6.17 -7.97
C ARG A 514 1.23 5.49 -7.66
N SER A 515 1.18 4.24 -7.22
CA SER A 515 2.35 3.40 -7.03
C SER A 515 1.93 1.94 -7.11
N GLU A 516 2.87 1.09 -7.51
CA GLU A 516 2.63 -0.35 -7.69
C GLU A 516 2.10 -1.00 -6.41
N VAL A 517 2.56 -0.55 -5.24
CA VAL A 517 2.07 -1.05 -3.94
C VAL A 517 0.60 -0.73 -3.75
N VAL A 518 0.20 0.53 -3.92
CA VAL A 518 -1.21 0.96 -3.74
C VAL A 518 -2.10 0.22 -4.73
N ASP A 519 -1.70 0.13 -5.99
CA ASP A 519 -2.47 -0.54 -7.04
C ASP A 519 -2.72 -2.03 -6.72
N ARG A 520 -1.73 -2.73 -6.16
CA ARG A 520 -1.89 -4.14 -5.79
C ARG A 520 -2.65 -4.34 -4.48
N ILE A 521 -2.61 -3.40 -3.52
CA ILE A 521 -3.37 -3.51 -2.26
C ILE A 521 -4.89 -3.49 -2.51
N GLN A 522 -5.37 -2.84 -3.57
CA GLN A 522 -6.80 -2.73 -3.88
C GLN A 522 -7.55 -4.06 -3.87
N LYS A 523 -6.88 -5.17 -4.22
CA LYS A 523 -7.49 -6.51 -4.21
C LYS A 523 -7.89 -7.01 -2.82
N TYR A 524 -7.38 -6.39 -1.74
CA TYR A 524 -7.73 -6.69 -0.36
C TYR A 524 -8.77 -5.71 0.22
N ASP A 525 -9.40 -4.88 -0.61
CA ASP A 525 -10.48 -4.02 -0.16
C ASP A 525 -11.66 -4.87 0.34
N PRO A 526 -12.09 -4.72 1.60
CA PRO A 526 -13.17 -5.52 2.18
C PRO A 526 -14.51 -5.37 1.45
N ILE A 527 -14.72 -4.30 0.66
CA ILE A 527 -15.98 -4.10 -0.07
C ILE A 527 -16.23 -5.15 -1.17
N HIS A 528 -15.19 -5.91 -1.54
CA HIS A 528 -15.27 -6.98 -2.54
C HIS A 528 -15.53 -8.36 -1.93
N GLU A 529 -15.48 -8.46 -0.60
CA GLU A 529 -15.71 -9.70 0.12
C GLU A 529 -17.12 -9.75 0.71
N ARG A 530 -17.65 -10.97 0.87
CA ARG A 530 -18.93 -11.19 1.57
C ARG A 530 -18.65 -11.76 2.94
N SER A 531 -19.14 -11.09 3.98
CA SER A 531 -19.14 -11.62 5.34
C SER A 531 -20.45 -11.30 6.03
N HIS A 532 -20.79 -12.10 7.03
CA HIS A 532 -21.97 -11.86 7.87
C HIS A 532 -21.89 -10.48 8.53
N SER A 533 -20.70 -10.09 9.02
CA SER A 533 -20.48 -8.78 9.64
C SER A 533 -20.69 -7.62 8.65
N ILE A 534 -20.24 -7.76 7.39
CA ILE A 534 -20.48 -6.73 6.36
C ILE A 534 -21.98 -6.63 6.04
N ASP A 535 -22.66 -7.77 5.88
CA ASP A 535 -24.11 -7.79 5.63
C ASP A 535 -24.89 -7.16 6.79
N GLU A 536 -24.51 -7.41 8.04
CA GLU A 536 -25.08 -6.75 9.22
C GLU A 536 -24.83 -5.24 9.23
N ILE A 537 -23.62 -4.80 8.90
CA ILE A 537 -23.26 -3.38 8.80
C ILE A 537 -24.13 -2.70 7.75
N ILE A 538 -24.19 -3.26 6.54
CA ILE A 538 -25.00 -2.74 5.42
C ILE A 538 -26.47 -2.68 5.85
N ASN A 539 -27.03 -3.78 6.36
CA ASN A 539 -28.41 -3.79 6.82
C ASN A 539 -28.67 -2.75 7.90
N THR A 540 -27.74 -2.55 8.84
CA THR A 540 -27.88 -1.53 9.88
C THR A 540 -27.91 -0.13 9.27
N ILE A 541 -26.97 0.18 8.36
CA ILE A 541 -26.86 1.49 7.71
C ILE A 541 -28.10 1.79 6.84
N TYR A 542 -28.60 0.81 6.08
CA TYR A 542 -29.77 0.99 5.21
C TYR A 542 -31.12 0.97 5.96
N SER A 543 -31.27 0.11 6.98
CA SER A 543 -32.58 -0.10 7.65
C SER A 543 -32.86 0.85 8.80
N SER A 544 -31.84 1.27 9.56
CA SER A 544 -32.07 1.93 10.84
C SER A 544 -32.37 3.43 10.73
N GLN A 545 -32.11 4.05 9.56
CA GLN A 545 -32.05 5.52 9.40
C GLN A 545 -31.20 6.21 10.51
N ASP A 546 -30.40 5.46 11.27
CA ASP A 546 -29.70 5.92 12.47
C ASP A 546 -28.22 5.57 12.34
N PHE A 547 -27.57 6.33 11.46
CA PHE A 547 -26.15 6.22 11.16
C PHE A 547 -25.29 6.34 12.43
N ASN A 548 -25.74 7.11 13.42
CA ASN A 548 -25.03 7.25 14.70
C ASN A 548 -24.96 5.93 15.47
N LYS A 549 -26.07 5.21 15.59
CA LYS A 549 -26.06 3.88 16.24
C LYS A 549 -25.13 2.90 15.54
N ALA A 550 -25.05 2.96 14.21
CA ALA A 550 -24.12 2.13 13.46
C ALA A 550 -22.66 2.46 13.82
N ILE A 551 -22.28 3.76 13.82
CA ILE A 551 -20.94 4.20 14.23
C ILE A 551 -20.62 3.72 15.65
N GLU A 552 -21.51 3.94 16.61
CA GLU A 552 -21.30 3.55 18.00
C GLU A 552 -21.11 2.04 18.18
N ARG A 553 -21.83 1.23 17.40
CA ARG A 553 -21.77 -0.23 17.44
C ARG A 553 -20.51 -0.79 16.79
N TYR A 554 -20.14 -0.33 15.60
CA TYR A 554 -19.13 -0.99 14.77
C TYR A 554 -17.78 -0.25 14.73
N ILE A 555 -17.74 1.05 15.02
CA ILE A 555 -16.51 1.84 14.96
C ILE A 555 -16.05 2.15 16.38
N LYS A 556 -15.05 1.42 16.87
CA LYS A 556 -14.54 1.59 18.24
C LYS A 556 -13.60 2.80 18.37
N GLU A 557 -12.83 3.07 17.33
CA GLU A 557 -11.72 4.02 17.37
C GLU A 557 -12.15 5.47 17.17
N LYS A 558 -11.68 6.34 18.07
CA LYS A 558 -12.04 7.78 18.07
C LYS A 558 -11.65 8.48 16.77
N SER A 559 -10.47 8.16 16.21
CA SER A 559 -9.99 8.79 14.96
C SER A 559 -10.91 8.50 13.78
N TYR A 560 -11.36 7.24 13.62
CA TYR A 560 -12.32 6.86 12.58
C TYR A 560 -13.70 7.48 12.81
N LYS A 561 -14.15 7.63 14.07
CA LYS A 561 -15.39 8.38 14.38
C LYS A 561 -15.32 9.83 13.92
N LYS A 562 -14.18 10.52 14.03
CA LYS A 562 -14.04 11.91 13.55
C LYS A 562 -14.36 12.07 12.06
N ILE A 563 -14.14 11.03 11.26
CA ILE A 563 -14.39 11.03 9.81
C ILE A 563 -15.86 10.78 9.51
N LEU A 564 -16.49 9.88 10.27
CA LEU A 564 -17.87 9.44 10.04
C LEU A 564 -18.92 10.32 10.74
N ASN A 565 -18.61 10.89 11.91
CA ASN A 565 -19.53 11.73 12.68
C ASN A 565 -20.11 12.92 11.91
N PRO A 566 -19.36 13.63 11.04
CA PRO A 566 -19.93 14.71 10.23
C PRO A 566 -21.14 14.27 9.38
N PHE A 567 -21.22 12.98 9.00
CA PHE A 567 -22.36 12.43 8.26
C PHE A 567 -23.57 12.13 9.14
N VAL A 568 -23.37 11.92 10.45
CA VAL A 568 -24.50 11.81 11.38
C VAL A 568 -25.32 13.10 11.31
N ASP A 569 -24.65 14.24 11.42
CA ASP A 569 -25.30 15.56 11.37
C ASP A 569 -25.99 15.81 10.02
N LEU A 570 -25.43 15.32 8.91
CA LEU A 570 -26.02 15.47 7.58
C LEU A 570 -27.27 14.60 7.40
N LEU A 571 -27.28 13.39 7.96
CA LEU A 571 -28.31 12.36 7.73
C LEU A 571 -29.40 12.30 8.81
N ILE A 572 -29.31 13.12 9.85
CA ILE A 572 -30.33 13.19 10.91
C ILE A 572 -31.70 13.66 10.37
N GLU A 573 -31.72 14.54 9.37
CA GLU A 573 -32.97 15.07 8.82
C GLU A 573 -33.57 14.13 7.76
N LYS A 574 -34.81 13.70 7.95
CA LYS A 574 -35.51 12.77 7.05
C LYS A 574 -35.71 13.29 5.62
N GLU A 575 -35.62 14.60 5.41
CA GLU A 575 -35.71 15.22 4.08
C GLU A 575 -34.36 15.20 3.31
N ASN A 576 -33.27 14.85 4.00
CA ASN A 576 -31.93 14.74 3.43
C ASN A 576 -31.70 13.35 2.83
N SER A 577 -32.44 13.04 1.77
CA SER A 577 -32.19 11.84 0.95
C SER A 577 -30.89 12.00 0.17
N LEU A 578 -29.94 11.09 0.31
CA LEU A 578 -28.76 11.02 -0.56
C LEU A 578 -29.12 10.36 -1.88
N GLU A 579 -28.40 10.74 -2.94
CA GLU A 579 -28.34 9.91 -4.14
C GLU A 579 -27.62 8.60 -3.87
N ASP A 580 -27.97 7.56 -4.64
CA ASP A 580 -27.45 6.20 -4.48
C ASP A 580 -25.91 6.15 -4.51
N GLU A 581 -25.24 6.92 -5.39
CA GLU A 581 -23.78 6.90 -5.49
C GLU A 581 -23.09 7.55 -4.27
N SER A 582 -23.63 8.67 -3.78
CA SER A 582 -23.13 9.35 -2.59
C SER A 582 -23.32 8.49 -1.34
N PHE A 583 -24.46 7.83 -1.22
CA PHE A 583 -24.69 6.86 -0.14
C PHE A 583 -23.76 5.65 -0.22
N GLN A 584 -23.52 5.13 -1.43
CA GLN A 584 -22.55 4.06 -1.64
C GLN A 584 -21.13 4.47 -1.22
N SER A 585 -20.73 5.71 -1.49
CA SER A 585 -19.40 6.23 -1.12
C SER A 585 -19.22 6.24 0.40
N ILE A 586 -20.23 6.71 1.14
CA ILE A 586 -20.24 6.69 2.61
C ILE A 586 -20.22 5.25 3.13
N SER A 587 -21.02 4.36 2.54
CA SER A 587 -21.11 2.96 2.94
C SER A 587 -19.78 2.22 2.74
N LYS A 588 -19.09 2.45 1.62
CA LYS A 588 -17.75 1.91 1.34
C LYS A 588 -16.75 2.38 2.39
N LEU A 589 -16.72 3.68 2.70
CA LEU A 589 -15.85 4.22 3.74
C LEU A 589 -16.16 3.59 5.10
N PHE A 590 -17.43 3.41 5.45
CA PHE A 590 -17.83 2.79 6.71
C PHE A 590 -17.31 1.35 6.82
N ILE A 591 -17.51 0.53 5.79
CA ILE A 591 -17.02 -0.87 5.76
C ILE A 591 -15.50 -0.90 5.92
N ARG A 592 -14.78 -0.03 5.19
CA ARG A 592 -13.32 0.07 5.31
C ARG A 592 -12.91 0.52 6.72
N ALA A 593 -13.58 1.51 7.30
CA ALA A 593 -13.31 1.96 8.68
C ALA A 593 -13.54 0.84 9.71
N ALA A 594 -14.61 0.05 9.56
CA ALA A 594 -14.84 -1.13 10.38
C ALA A 594 -13.70 -2.14 10.21
N PHE A 595 -13.27 -2.41 8.97
CA PHE A 595 -12.17 -3.32 8.67
C PHE A 595 -10.84 -2.88 9.31
N PHE A 596 -10.52 -1.59 9.31
CA PHE A 596 -9.33 -1.06 9.99
C PHE A 596 -9.40 -1.16 11.52
N THR A 597 -10.60 -1.19 12.10
CA THR A 597 -10.80 -1.04 13.56
C THR A 597 -11.25 -2.31 14.27
N ASP A 598 -11.78 -3.30 13.55
CA ASP A 598 -12.31 -4.54 14.11
C ASP A 598 -11.53 -5.79 13.65
N PRO A 599 -10.70 -6.38 14.54
CA PRO A 599 -9.97 -7.61 14.23
C PRO A 599 -10.86 -8.80 13.86
N LEU A 600 -12.09 -8.88 14.36
CA LEU A 600 -13.01 -9.98 14.03
C LEU A 600 -13.41 -9.91 12.56
N LEU A 601 -13.79 -8.72 12.08
CA LEU A 601 -14.08 -8.49 10.69
C LEU A 601 -12.85 -8.79 9.81
N GLN A 602 -11.64 -8.42 10.25
CA GLN A 602 -10.40 -8.76 9.53
C GLN A 602 -10.19 -10.27 9.37
N GLU A 603 -10.56 -11.07 10.36
CA GLU A 603 -10.49 -12.53 10.29
C GLU A 603 -11.58 -13.14 9.42
N GLU A 604 -12.77 -12.54 9.36
CA GLU A 604 -13.89 -13.01 8.52
C GLU A 604 -13.65 -12.77 7.03
N VAL A 605 -13.12 -11.60 6.66
CA VAL A 605 -12.85 -11.25 5.25
C VAL A 605 -11.53 -11.82 4.74
N GLU A 606 -10.71 -12.38 5.61
CA GLU A 606 -9.45 -13.00 5.21
C GLU A 606 -9.68 -14.25 4.37
N LYS A 607 -9.04 -14.29 3.20
CA LYS A 607 -9.06 -15.45 2.30
C LYS A 607 -8.60 -16.71 3.03
N THR A 608 -9.48 -17.71 3.05
CA THR A 608 -9.18 -19.03 3.66
C THR A 608 -7.97 -19.71 3.04
N SER A 609 -7.74 -19.52 1.74
CA SER A 609 -6.55 -20.00 1.01
C SER A 609 -5.26 -19.38 1.57
N MET A 610 -5.21 -18.06 1.78
CA MET A 610 -4.05 -17.37 2.34
C MET A 610 -3.72 -17.87 3.74
N ARG A 611 -4.73 -17.97 4.62
CA ARG A 611 -4.54 -18.51 5.98
C ARG A 611 -3.98 -19.94 5.96
N LYS A 612 -4.52 -20.80 5.07
CA LYS A 612 -4.05 -22.19 4.91
C LYS A 612 -2.62 -22.24 4.35
N TYR A 613 -2.30 -21.36 3.39
CA TYR A 613 -0.96 -21.28 2.80
C TYR A 613 0.09 -20.85 3.83
N VAL A 614 -0.17 -19.80 4.62
CA VAL A 614 0.73 -19.34 5.70
C VAL A 614 1.04 -20.48 6.68
N ARG A 615 0.02 -21.23 7.11
CA ARG A 615 0.17 -22.41 7.97
C ARG A 615 1.02 -23.50 7.32
N TYR A 616 0.79 -23.78 6.04
CA TYR A 616 1.55 -24.79 5.29
C TYR A 616 3.01 -24.36 5.11
N LEU A 617 3.25 -23.09 4.77
CA LEU A 617 4.57 -22.51 4.60
C LEU A 617 5.38 -22.57 5.91
N TYR A 618 4.75 -22.23 7.05
CA TYR A 618 5.39 -22.33 8.36
C TYR A 618 5.72 -23.78 8.71
N GLY A 619 4.77 -24.70 8.54
CA GLY A 619 4.99 -26.12 8.83
C GLY A 619 6.03 -26.77 7.93
N TYR A 620 6.10 -26.37 6.66
CA TYR A 620 7.13 -26.78 5.72
C TYR A 620 8.52 -26.30 6.17
N ASN A 621 8.67 -25.01 6.47
CA ASN A 621 9.97 -24.46 6.88
C ASN A 621 10.45 -24.95 8.26
N ARG A 622 9.54 -25.32 9.17
CA ARG A 622 9.88 -25.99 10.43
C ARG A 622 10.09 -27.51 10.31
N MET A 623 9.80 -28.10 9.16
CA MET A 623 9.79 -29.55 8.95
C MET A 623 8.85 -30.27 9.93
N SER A 624 7.65 -29.72 10.16
CA SER A 624 6.61 -30.35 10.97
C SER A 624 6.04 -31.57 10.25
N ASN A 625 6.27 -32.78 10.77
CA ASN A 625 5.80 -34.03 10.17
C ASN A 625 4.29 -34.05 9.88
N LYS A 626 3.48 -33.44 10.75
CA LYS A 626 2.02 -33.35 10.59
C LYS A 626 1.66 -32.50 9.37
N ILE A 627 2.18 -31.27 9.31
CA ILE A 627 1.86 -30.31 8.24
C ILE A 627 2.50 -30.76 6.92
N VAL A 628 3.78 -31.13 6.96
CA VAL A 628 4.41 -32.24 6.22
C VAL A 628 3.48 -33.05 5.31
N LYS A 629 2.88 -34.03 5.98
CA LYS A 629 1.95 -35.00 5.45
C LYS A 629 0.66 -34.37 4.90
N GLU A 630 0.12 -33.36 5.55
CA GLU A 630 -1.07 -32.64 5.09
C GLU A 630 -0.82 -31.99 3.71
N ILE A 631 0.36 -31.39 3.48
CA ILE A 631 0.72 -30.78 2.20
C ILE A 631 0.79 -31.85 1.10
N TYR A 632 1.52 -32.94 1.32
CA TYR A 632 1.59 -34.05 0.35
C TYR A 632 0.20 -34.64 0.03
N THR A 633 -0.65 -34.78 1.05
CA THR A 633 -2.02 -35.26 0.89
C THR A 633 -2.85 -34.28 0.04
N SER A 634 -2.74 -32.98 0.32
CA SER A 634 -3.43 -31.94 -0.45
C SER A 634 -2.99 -31.91 -1.92
N VAL A 635 -1.69 -32.09 -2.21
CA VAL A 635 -1.21 -32.18 -3.60
C VAL A 635 -1.77 -33.41 -4.29
N TRP A 636 -1.82 -34.54 -3.61
CA TRP A 636 -2.41 -35.75 -4.16
C TRP A 636 -3.91 -35.60 -4.46
N GLU A 637 -4.67 -35.01 -3.55
CA GLU A 637 -6.08 -34.67 -3.77
C GLU A 637 -6.25 -33.72 -4.97
N ALA A 638 -5.37 -32.72 -5.12
CA ALA A 638 -5.41 -31.83 -6.27
C ALA A 638 -5.18 -32.57 -7.59
N ILE A 639 -4.24 -33.52 -7.65
CA ILE A 639 -4.00 -34.35 -8.84
C ILE A 639 -5.26 -35.14 -9.22
N LEU A 640 -5.89 -35.79 -8.23
CA LEU A 640 -7.11 -36.57 -8.43
C LEU A 640 -8.27 -35.70 -8.90
N SER A 641 -8.44 -34.51 -8.32
CA SER A 641 -9.51 -33.57 -8.69
C SER A 641 -9.27 -32.91 -10.06
N TRP A 642 -8.01 -32.68 -10.45
CA TRP A 642 -7.68 -32.03 -11.72
C TRP A 642 -7.92 -32.95 -12.93
N ARG A 643 -7.42 -34.19 -12.87
CA ARG A 643 -7.49 -35.16 -13.98
C ARG A 643 -8.71 -36.08 -13.89
N GLY A 644 -9.28 -36.22 -12.69
CA GLY A 644 -10.27 -37.23 -12.36
C GLY A 644 -9.64 -38.59 -12.06
N SER A 645 -10.36 -39.40 -11.31
CA SER A 645 -9.93 -40.74 -10.89
C SER A 645 -11.09 -41.74 -10.94
N PRO A 646 -10.91 -42.94 -11.53
CA PRO A 646 -11.91 -43.99 -11.44
C PRO A 646 -11.88 -44.75 -10.11
N LYS A 647 -10.70 -44.81 -9.47
CA LYS A 647 -10.40 -45.62 -8.28
C LYS A 647 -9.19 -45.03 -7.56
N ARG A 648 -9.16 -45.15 -6.23
CA ARG A 648 -8.05 -44.65 -5.40
C ARG A 648 -6.69 -45.17 -5.91
N GLY A 649 -5.76 -44.26 -6.17
CA GLY A 649 -4.44 -44.61 -6.73
C GLY A 649 -4.32 -44.42 -8.25
N TYR A 650 -5.43 -44.30 -8.97
CA TYR A 650 -5.45 -44.20 -10.44
C TYR A 650 -5.82 -42.80 -10.91
N VAL A 651 -5.18 -42.35 -12.00
CA VAL A 651 -5.41 -41.04 -12.62
C VAL A 651 -5.66 -41.21 -14.11
N TYR A 652 -6.66 -40.52 -14.66
CA TYR A 652 -6.92 -40.55 -16.11
C TYR A 652 -5.80 -39.87 -16.90
N ILE A 653 -5.33 -40.51 -17.97
CA ILE A 653 -4.22 -40.01 -18.81
C ILE A 653 -4.66 -39.54 -20.19
N ASN A 654 -5.81 -40.00 -20.69
CA ASN A 654 -6.34 -39.63 -22.00
C ASN A 654 -7.46 -38.57 -21.93
N SER A 655 -7.88 -38.04 -23.07
CA SER A 655 -8.87 -36.95 -23.13
C SER A 655 -10.26 -37.40 -22.68
N MET A 656 -11.09 -36.45 -22.22
CA MET A 656 -12.52 -36.69 -21.96
C MET A 656 -13.33 -36.92 -23.25
N SER A 657 -12.79 -36.50 -24.40
CA SER A 657 -13.45 -36.60 -25.71
C SER A 657 -13.33 -37.97 -26.39
N GLU A 658 -12.60 -38.90 -25.79
CA GLU A 658 -12.42 -40.26 -26.31
C GLU A 658 -13.57 -41.18 -25.83
N ASN A 659 -13.90 -42.19 -26.65
CA ASN A 659 -14.99 -43.15 -26.35
C ASN A 659 -14.73 -43.99 -25.09
N TYR A 660 -13.46 -44.03 -24.64
CA TYR A 660 -13.03 -44.71 -23.42
C TYR A 660 -12.07 -43.80 -22.65
N ARG A 661 -11.92 -44.05 -21.35
CA ARG A 661 -11.03 -43.35 -20.44
C ARG A 661 -9.99 -44.35 -19.93
N LEU A 662 -8.72 -44.02 -20.10
CA LEU A 662 -7.60 -44.83 -19.65
C LEU A 662 -7.01 -44.19 -18.41
N ALA A 663 -6.93 -44.95 -17.34
CA ALA A 663 -6.37 -44.53 -16.07
C ALA A 663 -5.15 -45.35 -15.72
N GLN A 664 -4.14 -44.68 -15.17
CA GLN A 664 -2.88 -45.29 -14.79
C GLN A 664 -2.71 -45.19 -13.29
N LYS A 665 -2.24 -46.26 -12.67
CA LYS A 665 -1.87 -46.24 -11.26
C LYS A 665 -0.61 -45.40 -11.07
N ILE A 666 -0.67 -44.38 -10.22
CA ILE A 666 0.51 -43.58 -9.91
C ILE A 666 1.07 -44.07 -8.58
N ASP A 667 2.27 -44.65 -8.62
CA ASP A 667 2.99 -45.17 -7.46
C ASP A 667 4.24 -44.31 -7.19
N PHE A 668 4.11 -43.27 -6.37
CA PHE A 668 5.23 -42.45 -5.88
C PHE A 668 5.27 -42.40 -4.35
N ILE A 669 6.44 -42.07 -3.81
CA ILE A 669 6.66 -41.92 -2.38
C ILE A 669 7.25 -40.53 -2.12
N PRO A 670 6.82 -39.82 -1.05
CA PRO A 670 7.50 -38.61 -0.59
C PRO A 670 8.99 -38.87 -0.35
N SER A 671 9.85 -38.06 -0.97
CA SER A 671 11.29 -38.11 -0.75
C SER A 671 11.71 -37.16 0.38
N PRO A 672 12.76 -37.46 1.17
CA PRO A 672 13.26 -36.55 2.18
C PRO A 672 13.66 -35.19 1.57
N LEU A 673 13.18 -34.10 2.15
CA LEU A 673 13.39 -32.74 1.65
C LEU A 673 14.80 -32.17 1.91
N GLY A 674 15.69 -32.92 2.58
CA GLY A 674 17.06 -32.48 2.88
C GLY A 674 17.20 -31.33 3.90
N LYS A 675 16.09 -30.73 4.33
CA LYS A 675 16.08 -29.62 5.30
C LYS A 675 16.18 -30.09 6.75
N LYS A 676 16.95 -29.35 7.55
CA LYS A 676 17.03 -29.54 9.00
C LYS A 676 15.80 -28.92 9.68
N PRO A 677 15.25 -29.53 10.74
CA PRO A 677 14.17 -28.93 11.51
C PRO A 677 14.58 -27.60 12.11
N ASN A 678 13.76 -26.56 11.92
CA ASN A 678 13.95 -25.27 12.58
C ASN A 678 13.21 -25.25 13.93
N ALA A 679 13.95 -25.01 15.01
CA ALA A 679 13.41 -24.98 16.38
C ALA A 679 12.74 -23.63 16.73
N LEU A 680 13.03 -22.56 15.97
CA LEU A 680 12.49 -21.23 16.23
C LEU A 680 10.98 -21.18 16.01
N GLU A 681 10.26 -20.48 16.90
CA GLU A 681 8.83 -20.23 16.77
C GLU A 681 8.51 -19.13 15.76
N VAL A 682 9.43 -18.18 15.62
CA VAL A 682 9.38 -17.10 14.63
C VAL A 682 10.52 -17.30 13.66
N LEU A 683 10.17 -17.52 12.40
CA LEU A 683 11.13 -17.70 11.32
C LEU A 683 11.41 -16.33 10.72
N GLU A 684 12.66 -15.88 10.83
CA GLU A 684 13.13 -14.65 10.20
C GLU A 684 13.66 -14.89 8.79
N THR A 685 13.98 -16.14 8.49
CA THR A 685 14.54 -16.63 7.25
C THR A 685 13.93 -17.99 6.93
N PHE A 686 13.35 -18.10 5.74
CA PHE A 686 12.54 -19.24 5.33
C PHE A 686 12.27 -19.16 3.82
N ASP A 687 11.95 -20.31 3.20
CA ASP A 687 11.56 -20.31 1.79
C ASP A 687 10.18 -19.68 1.71
N THR A 688 9.98 -18.78 0.75
CA THR A 688 8.68 -18.17 0.46
C THR A 688 7.78 -19.09 -0.38
N THR A 689 8.31 -20.19 -0.92
CA THR A 689 7.58 -21.22 -1.66
C THR A 689 7.76 -22.60 -1.04
N ILE A 690 6.81 -23.49 -1.26
CA ILE A 690 6.87 -24.87 -0.75
C ILE A 690 7.46 -25.75 -1.84
N ASN A 691 8.62 -26.35 -1.59
CA ASN A 691 9.28 -27.26 -2.52
C ASN A 691 9.18 -28.70 -2.04
N LEU A 692 8.39 -29.51 -2.73
CA LEU A 692 8.21 -30.93 -2.42
C LEU A 692 9.12 -31.79 -3.30
N ALA A 693 9.52 -32.94 -2.77
CA ALA A 693 10.27 -33.95 -3.51
C ALA A 693 9.51 -35.27 -3.55
N PHE A 694 9.46 -35.88 -4.72
CA PHE A 694 8.78 -37.15 -4.99
C PHE A 694 9.77 -38.11 -5.65
N THR A 695 9.68 -39.38 -5.30
CA THR A 695 10.52 -40.43 -5.89
C THR A 695 9.68 -41.63 -6.29
N ASP A 696 10.17 -42.37 -7.28
CA ASP A 696 9.62 -43.67 -7.65
C ASP A 696 9.93 -44.76 -6.58
N GLN A 697 9.38 -45.96 -6.76
CA GLN A 697 9.64 -47.08 -5.83
C GLN A 697 11.12 -47.52 -5.82
N SER A 698 11.86 -47.33 -6.92
CA SER A 698 13.26 -47.72 -7.00
C SER A 698 14.23 -46.69 -6.39
N LYS A 699 13.73 -45.52 -6.02
CA LYS A 699 14.48 -44.38 -5.46
C LYS A 699 15.56 -43.81 -6.38
N SER A 700 15.42 -44.00 -7.70
CA SER A 700 16.45 -43.57 -8.66
C SER A 700 16.25 -42.13 -9.14
N ASP A 701 14.99 -41.71 -9.35
CA ASP A 701 14.66 -40.42 -9.95
C ASP A 701 13.83 -39.54 -9.00
N ILE A 702 14.38 -38.37 -8.64
CA ILE A 702 13.71 -37.38 -7.79
C ILE A 702 13.07 -36.30 -8.65
N THR A 703 11.76 -36.13 -8.51
CA THR A 703 10.99 -35.04 -9.13
C THR A 703 10.67 -33.98 -8.08
N HIS A 704 11.00 -32.72 -8.37
CA HIS A 704 10.69 -31.58 -7.51
C HIS A 704 9.42 -30.87 -7.96
N PHE A 705 8.62 -30.41 -7.00
CA PHE A 705 7.41 -29.64 -7.24
C PHE A 705 7.37 -28.41 -6.35
N GLU A 706 7.48 -27.24 -6.98
CA GLU A 706 7.43 -25.94 -6.31
C GLU A 706 5.99 -25.40 -6.30
N ILE A 707 5.56 -24.92 -5.14
CA ILE A 707 4.21 -24.40 -4.90
C ILE A 707 4.32 -23.00 -4.28
N ASP A 708 4.11 -21.98 -5.11
CA ASP A 708 3.85 -20.62 -4.64
C ASP A 708 2.37 -20.41 -4.26
N TYR A 709 2.04 -19.23 -3.73
CA TYR A 709 0.68 -18.95 -3.29
C TYR A 709 -0.34 -18.99 -4.45
N ALA A 710 0.00 -18.44 -5.61
CA ALA A 710 -0.91 -18.41 -6.76
C ALA A 710 -1.30 -19.83 -7.21
N LEU A 711 -0.31 -20.72 -7.34
CA LEU A 711 -0.56 -22.12 -7.63
C LEU A 711 -1.34 -22.79 -6.51
N PHE A 712 -0.97 -22.56 -5.25
CA PHE A 712 -1.68 -23.11 -4.10
C PHE A 712 -3.16 -22.73 -4.09
N GLU A 713 -3.49 -21.46 -4.33
CA GLU A 713 -4.87 -20.96 -4.37
C GLU A 713 -5.68 -21.68 -5.47
N LEU A 714 -5.08 -21.85 -6.65
CA LEU A 714 -5.70 -22.59 -7.75
C LEU A 714 -5.94 -24.06 -7.36
N LEU A 715 -4.95 -24.74 -6.78
CA LEU A 715 -5.10 -26.13 -6.34
C LEU A 715 -6.17 -26.29 -5.25
N ASP A 716 -6.23 -25.36 -4.29
CA ASP A 716 -7.25 -25.37 -3.24
C ASP A 716 -8.66 -25.16 -3.81
N LYS A 717 -8.83 -24.30 -4.81
CA LYS A 717 -10.08 -24.14 -5.56
C LYS A 717 -10.47 -25.45 -6.26
N VAL A 718 -9.52 -26.11 -6.92
CA VAL A 718 -9.77 -27.39 -7.65
C VAL A 718 -10.16 -28.51 -6.69
N ILE A 719 -9.50 -28.62 -5.53
CA ILE A 719 -9.88 -29.57 -4.47
C ILE A 719 -11.33 -29.33 -4.01
N LYS A 720 -11.76 -28.06 -3.94
CA LYS A 720 -13.13 -27.67 -3.60
C LYS A 720 -14.14 -27.82 -4.75
N GLY A 721 -13.73 -28.40 -5.89
CA GLY A 721 -14.60 -28.73 -7.03
C GLY A 721 -14.62 -27.71 -8.16
N TYR A 722 -13.77 -26.67 -8.11
CA TYR A 722 -13.60 -25.75 -9.23
C TYR A 722 -13.03 -26.48 -10.46
N ARG A 723 -13.54 -26.14 -11.65
CA ARG A 723 -13.07 -26.70 -12.93
C ARG A 723 -12.18 -25.68 -13.64
N PRO A 724 -10.88 -25.97 -13.82
CA PRO A 724 -9.94 -25.04 -14.48
C PRO A 724 -10.37 -24.67 -15.90
N ASN A 725 -10.27 -23.39 -16.23
CA ASN A 725 -10.46 -22.83 -17.57
C ASN A 725 -9.10 -22.77 -18.32
N LYS A 726 -9.10 -22.35 -19.60
CA LYS A 726 -7.87 -22.29 -20.43
C LYS A 726 -6.73 -21.48 -19.79
N LYS A 727 -7.03 -20.33 -19.20
CA LYS A 727 -6.06 -19.49 -18.50
C LYS A 727 -5.51 -20.20 -17.26
N ASP A 728 -6.35 -20.88 -16.49
CA ASP A 728 -5.89 -21.64 -15.32
C ASP A 728 -4.93 -22.80 -15.70
N TYR A 729 -5.09 -23.38 -16.90
CA TYR A 729 -4.14 -24.36 -17.42
C TYR A 729 -2.80 -23.71 -17.80
N GLU A 730 -2.80 -22.46 -18.27
CA GLU A 730 -1.58 -21.67 -18.54
C GLU A 730 -0.90 -21.29 -17.22
N ASP A 731 -1.66 -20.73 -16.27
CA ASP A 731 -1.19 -20.34 -14.93
C ASP A 731 -0.69 -21.56 -14.13
N GLY A 732 -1.34 -22.72 -14.31
CA GLY A 732 -1.00 -24.01 -13.68
C GLY A 732 -0.03 -24.89 -14.47
N LEU A 733 0.69 -24.36 -15.47
CA LEU A 733 1.56 -25.15 -16.35
C LEU A 733 2.63 -25.95 -15.61
N SER A 734 3.18 -25.40 -14.51
CA SER A 734 4.16 -26.08 -13.66
C SER A 734 3.57 -27.35 -13.04
N PHE A 735 2.33 -27.29 -12.56
CA PHE A 735 1.60 -28.43 -12.02
C PHE A 735 1.25 -29.46 -13.10
N VAL A 736 0.83 -29.02 -14.29
CA VAL A 736 0.55 -29.93 -15.41
C VAL A 736 1.82 -30.67 -15.85
N THR A 737 2.94 -29.97 -15.93
CA THR A 737 4.25 -30.55 -16.24
C THR A 737 4.65 -31.58 -15.19
N PHE A 738 4.52 -31.22 -13.90
CA PHE A 738 4.79 -32.12 -12.78
C PHE A 738 3.93 -33.40 -12.83
N MET A 739 2.62 -33.27 -13.07
CA MET A 739 1.74 -34.42 -13.24
C MET A 739 2.18 -35.34 -14.39
N ASN A 740 2.54 -34.75 -15.53
CA ASN A 740 2.99 -35.52 -16.70
C ASN A 740 4.31 -36.25 -16.40
N GLN A 741 5.22 -35.64 -15.63
CA GLN A 741 6.44 -36.30 -15.16
C GLN A 741 6.12 -37.51 -14.28
N LEU A 742 5.23 -37.35 -13.29
CA LEU A 742 4.78 -38.47 -12.44
C LEU A 742 4.17 -39.63 -13.24
N ILE A 743 3.30 -39.32 -14.21
CA ILE A 743 2.69 -40.31 -15.12
C ILE A 743 3.76 -41.00 -15.96
N SER A 744 4.75 -40.25 -16.46
CA SER A 744 5.80 -40.76 -17.31
C SER A 744 6.76 -41.71 -16.60
N ILE A 745 7.03 -41.46 -15.31
CA ILE A 745 7.85 -42.33 -14.46
C ILE A 745 7.08 -43.62 -14.14
N SER A 746 5.75 -43.53 -14.03
CA SER A 746 4.89 -44.67 -13.71
C SER A 746 4.58 -45.57 -14.91
N LYS A 747 5.20 -45.42 -16.09
CA LYS A 747 4.78 -46.08 -17.37
C LYS A 747 4.58 -47.61 -17.32
N ASN A 748 5.21 -48.31 -16.38
CA ASN A 748 5.09 -49.77 -16.22
C ASN A 748 4.04 -50.20 -15.18
N SER A 749 3.24 -49.27 -14.66
CA SER A 749 2.20 -49.51 -13.67
C SER A 749 0.90 -50.05 -14.28
N ASP A 750 0.05 -50.62 -13.44
CA ASP A 750 -1.27 -51.11 -13.83
C ASP A 750 -2.13 -50.05 -14.55
N LEU A 751 -2.80 -50.47 -15.62
CA LEU A 751 -3.72 -49.65 -16.40
C LEU A 751 -5.15 -50.13 -16.21
N LEU A 752 -6.07 -49.18 -16.05
CA LEU A 752 -7.52 -49.40 -16.05
C LEU A 752 -8.16 -48.72 -17.27
N ILE A 753 -9.10 -49.41 -17.89
CA ILE A 753 -9.94 -48.90 -18.98
C ILE A 753 -11.37 -48.75 -18.46
N HIS A 754 -11.96 -47.59 -18.72
CA HIS A 754 -13.31 -47.23 -18.32
C HIS A 754 -14.08 -46.71 -19.54
N TYR A 755 -15.10 -47.44 -20.00
CA TYR A 755 -15.92 -47.04 -21.16
C TYR A 755 -17.02 -46.03 -20.76
N HIS A 756 -17.31 -45.06 -21.65
CA HIS A 756 -18.34 -44.07 -21.37
C HIS A 756 -19.74 -44.72 -21.30
N GLY A 757 -20.42 -44.56 -20.17
CA GLY A 757 -21.79 -45.07 -19.96
C GLY A 757 -21.88 -46.45 -19.30
N GLU A 758 -20.76 -47.14 -19.10
CA GLU A 758 -20.69 -48.41 -18.37
C GLU A 758 -20.09 -48.20 -16.98
N ASN A 759 -20.62 -48.88 -15.96
CA ASN A 759 -20.07 -48.79 -14.59
C ASN A 759 -18.87 -49.73 -14.36
N GLU A 760 -18.40 -50.41 -15.39
CA GLU A 760 -17.41 -51.48 -15.31
C GLU A 760 -16.00 -50.95 -15.59
N LEU A 761 -15.02 -51.42 -14.80
CA LEU A 761 -13.59 -51.12 -14.98
C LEU A 761 -12.88 -52.38 -15.45
N PHE A 762 -11.95 -52.25 -16.39
CA PHE A 762 -11.16 -53.36 -16.90
C PHE A 762 -9.67 -53.12 -16.67
N SER A 763 -8.94 -54.06 -16.07
CA SER A 763 -7.48 -54.01 -15.97
C SER A 763 -6.82 -54.71 -17.15
N LEU A 764 -5.73 -54.13 -17.66
CA LEU A 764 -4.91 -54.73 -18.70
C LEU A 764 -3.83 -55.63 -18.06
N GLY A 765 -3.99 -56.94 -18.15
CA GLY A 765 -3.02 -57.95 -17.70
C GLY A 765 -2.40 -58.72 -18.87
N LYS A 766 -1.33 -59.48 -18.61
CA LYS A 766 -0.85 -60.52 -19.54
C LYS A 766 -1.31 -61.87 -19.03
N ASP A 767 -1.89 -62.69 -19.92
CA ASP A 767 -2.27 -64.06 -19.60
C ASP A 767 -1.03 -64.96 -19.44
N PHE A 768 -1.24 -66.22 -19.04
CA PHE A 768 -0.16 -67.22 -18.86
C PHE A 768 0.70 -67.43 -20.14
N LEU A 769 0.17 -67.10 -21.32
CA LEU A 769 0.83 -67.22 -22.63
C LEU A 769 1.47 -65.91 -23.09
N GLY A 770 1.37 -64.83 -22.31
CA GLY A 770 1.92 -63.51 -22.62
C GLY A 770 1.04 -62.64 -23.53
N ALA A 771 -0.19 -63.05 -23.86
CA ALA A 771 -1.16 -62.24 -24.60
C ALA A 771 -1.86 -61.24 -23.65
N PHE A 772 -2.22 -60.06 -24.17
CA PHE A 772 -2.94 -59.08 -23.37
C PHE A 772 -4.40 -59.51 -23.15
N ALA A 773 -4.82 -59.59 -21.90
CA ALA A 773 -6.18 -59.93 -21.48
C ALA A 773 -6.77 -58.79 -20.65
N LEU A 774 -8.07 -58.53 -20.84
CA LEU A 774 -8.84 -57.57 -20.05
C LEU A 774 -9.60 -58.33 -18.95
N GLU A 775 -9.29 -58.02 -17.69
CA GLU A 775 -10.00 -58.58 -16.54
C GLU A 775 -10.92 -57.52 -15.94
N LYS A 776 -12.16 -57.90 -15.63
CA LYS A 776 -13.13 -57.00 -14.99
C LYS A 776 -12.74 -56.80 -13.52
N VAL A 777 -12.67 -55.55 -13.09
CA VAL A 777 -12.28 -55.14 -11.74
C VAL A 777 -13.46 -54.44 -11.05
N GLU A 778 -13.74 -54.81 -9.80
CA GLU A 778 -14.70 -54.08 -8.98
C GLU A 778 -14.17 -52.69 -8.57
N LYS A 779 -15.07 -51.71 -8.51
CA LYS A 779 -14.77 -50.30 -8.25
C LYS A 779 -14.07 -50.08 -6.90
#